data_AF-A0A7J8GLU6-F1
#
_entry.id   AF-A0A7J8GLU6-F1
#
_cell.length_a   1.000
_cell.length_b   1.000
_cell.length_c   1.000
_cell.angle_alpha   90.00
_cell.angle_beta   90.00
_cell.angle_gamma   90.00
#
_symmetry.space_group_name_H-M   'P 1'
#
loop_
_entity.id
_entity.type
_entity.pdbx_description
1 polymer ?
#
loop_
_entity_poly.entity_id
_entity_poly.type
_entity_poly.pdbx_seq_one_letter_code
_entity_poly.pdbx_strand_id
1 'polypeptide(L)'
;MGVKNVYFKNFIPFMNSLGIVASNGLPEVENLSKQYEEIYLKNKDLDARLFLDHDKTLQADPIDSFEMQRTPQKSNPDEELNVILPQTPVRTVMNTIQQLMMILNSASDQPSENLISYFNNCTVNPMESILKRVKDIGYIFKEKFAKAVGQGCIEIGSQRYKLGVRLYYRVMESMLKSEEERLSIQNFSKLLNDNIFHMSLLACALEVVMATYSRSTSQNLDTGTDLSFPWILNVLNLKAFDFYKVIESFIKAEANLTREMIKHLERCEHRIMESLAWLSDSPLFDLIKQAKDREGPADHLESACTLNLPLQNNHTAADMYLSPVRSPKKKGSTTRVNSIANAETQANSALQTQKPLKSTSLSLFYKKVYRLAYLRLNTLCARLLSEHPELEHIIWTLFQHTLQNEYELMRDRHLDQIMMCSMYGICKVKNIDLKFKIIVTAYKDLPHAVQETFKRVLIREEEYDSIIVFYNSVFMQRLKTNILQYASTRPPTLSPIPHIPRSPYKFSSSPLRIPGGNIYISPLKNPYKISEGLPTPTKMTPRSRILVSIGESFGTSEKFQKINQMVCNSDRVLKRSAEGSNPPKPLKKLRFDIEGSDEADGSKHLPGESKFQQKLAEMTSTRTRMQKQKMNDSMDISNREAK
;
A
#
# COMPACT_ATOMS: atom_id res chain seq x y z
N MET A 1 -23.48 2.75 24.94
CA MET A 1 -24.63 3.29 24.18
C MET A 1 -25.22 2.27 23.20
N GLY A 2 -24.41 1.44 22.53
CA GLY A 2 -24.89 0.44 21.54
C GLY A 2 -25.87 -0.60 22.09
N VAL A 3 -25.53 -1.29 23.20
CA VAL A 3 -26.36 -2.39 23.75
C VAL A 3 -27.75 -1.91 24.17
N LYS A 4 -27.86 -0.79 24.89
CA LYS A 4 -29.16 -0.21 25.29
C LYS A 4 -30.04 0.09 24.08
N ASN A 5 -29.46 0.65 23.01
CA ASN A 5 -30.22 0.99 21.81
C ASN A 5 -30.75 -0.28 21.10
N VAL A 6 -29.88 -1.27 20.87
CA VAL A 6 -30.29 -2.57 20.29
C VAL A 6 -31.37 -3.24 21.14
N TYR A 7 -31.22 -3.20 22.46
CA TYR A 7 -32.19 -3.76 23.39
C TYR A 7 -33.59 -3.12 23.25
N PHE A 8 -33.67 -1.78 23.31
CA PHE A 8 -34.96 -1.09 23.26
C PHE A 8 -35.58 -1.00 21.87
N LYS A 9 -34.78 -0.95 20.80
CA LYS A 9 -35.28 -0.71 19.43
C LYS A 9 -35.42 -1.97 18.59
N ASN A 10 -34.70 -3.04 18.90
CA ASN A 10 -34.76 -4.28 18.13
C ASN A 10 -35.24 -5.45 19.00
N PHE A 11 -34.56 -5.72 20.12
CA PHE A 11 -34.83 -6.91 20.93
C PHE A 11 -36.21 -6.87 21.60
N ILE A 12 -36.57 -5.80 22.31
CA ILE A 12 -37.90 -5.71 22.96
C ILE A 12 -39.04 -5.77 21.93
N PRO A 13 -39.04 -5.00 20.83
CA PRO A 13 -40.08 -5.12 19.80
C PRO A 13 -40.19 -6.54 19.21
N PHE A 14 -39.06 -7.21 18.98
CA PHE A 14 -39.03 -8.61 18.55
C PHE A 14 -39.67 -9.53 19.60
N MET A 15 -39.27 -9.44 20.87
CA MET A 15 -39.84 -10.23 21.96
C MET A 15 -41.35 -9.98 22.14
N ASN A 16 -41.81 -8.75 21.98
CA ASN A 16 -43.24 -8.43 22.02
C ASN A 16 -44.01 -9.05 20.85
N SER A 17 -43.39 -9.15 19.66
CA SER A 17 -44.01 -9.76 18.48
C SER A 17 -44.19 -11.28 18.61
N LEU A 18 -43.37 -11.93 19.43
CA LEU A 18 -43.52 -13.35 19.78
C LEU A 18 -44.75 -13.61 20.68
N GLY A 19 -45.50 -12.58 21.05
CA GLY A 19 -46.73 -12.73 21.83
C GLY A 19 -46.46 -13.37 23.19
N ILE A 20 -45.38 -12.93 23.87
CA ILE A 20 -45.02 -13.36 25.23
C ILE A 20 -46.07 -12.84 26.23
N VAL A 21 -47.24 -13.43 26.13
CA VAL A 21 -48.29 -13.54 27.15
C VAL A 21 -48.41 -15.04 27.48
N ALA A 22 -47.30 -15.77 27.43
CA ALA A 22 -47.22 -17.16 27.86
C ALA A 22 -46.79 -17.21 29.33
N SER A 23 -47.58 -17.94 30.12
CA SER A 23 -47.39 -18.33 31.52
C SER A 23 -45.93 -18.28 31.99
N ASN A 24 -45.58 -17.28 32.81
CA ASN A 24 -44.27 -17.03 33.43
C ASN A 24 -43.19 -16.31 32.59
N GLY A 25 -43.49 -15.79 31.39
CA GLY A 25 -42.61 -14.85 30.68
C GLY A 25 -41.45 -15.47 29.87
N LEU A 26 -41.47 -16.79 29.67
CA LEU A 26 -40.53 -17.50 28.78
C LEU A 26 -41.24 -17.91 27.48
N PRO A 27 -40.62 -17.73 26.31
CA PRO A 27 -41.14 -18.26 25.04
C PRO A 27 -41.20 -19.79 25.01
N GLU A 28 -42.13 -20.35 24.25
CA GLU A 28 -42.22 -21.80 24.01
C GLU A 28 -41.08 -22.27 23.10
N VAL A 29 -40.18 -23.09 23.65
CA VAL A 29 -38.93 -23.51 22.99
C VAL A 29 -39.18 -24.30 21.70
N GLU A 30 -40.10 -25.27 21.74
CA GLU A 30 -40.42 -26.11 20.58
C GLU A 30 -41.01 -25.29 19.42
N ASN A 31 -41.85 -24.32 19.76
CA ASN A 31 -42.44 -23.42 18.75
C ASN A 31 -41.36 -22.59 18.05
N LEU A 32 -40.43 -22.00 18.82
CA LEU A 32 -39.31 -21.25 18.27
C LEU A 32 -38.36 -22.13 17.44
N SER A 33 -38.09 -23.36 17.91
CA SER A 33 -37.25 -24.32 17.19
C SER A 33 -37.85 -24.67 15.83
N LYS A 34 -39.16 -24.91 15.77
CA LYS A 34 -39.89 -25.18 14.53
C LYS A 34 -39.94 -23.97 13.59
N GLN A 35 -40.16 -22.76 14.12
CA GLN A 35 -40.10 -21.54 13.30
C GLN A 35 -38.71 -21.34 12.69
N TYR A 36 -37.64 -21.60 13.44
CA TYR A 36 -36.29 -21.57 12.91
C TYR A 36 -36.05 -22.65 11.84
N GLU A 37 -36.59 -23.86 12.06
CA GLU A 37 -36.51 -24.97 11.11
C GLU A 37 -37.05 -24.63 9.73
N GLU A 38 -38.23 -24.02 9.69
CA GLU A 38 -38.86 -23.57 8.45
C GLU A 38 -37.99 -22.56 7.70
N ILE A 39 -37.26 -21.69 8.43
CA ILE A 39 -36.38 -20.66 7.83
C ILE A 39 -35.11 -21.29 7.24
N TYR A 40 -34.40 -22.15 7.97
CA TYR A 40 -33.15 -22.71 7.43
C TYR A 40 -33.43 -23.66 6.26
N LEU A 41 -34.50 -24.47 6.32
CA LEU A 41 -34.90 -25.35 5.21
C LEU A 41 -35.25 -24.55 3.97
N LYS A 42 -35.99 -23.44 4.14
CA LYS A 42 -36.33 -22.52 3.05
C LYS A 42 -35.09 -21.88 2.42
N ASN A 43 -34.14 -21.45 3.24
CA ASN A 43 -32.92 -20.79 2.77
C ASN A 43 -31.85 -21.77 2.28
N LYS A 44 -32.03 -23.08 2.52
CA LYS A 44 -31.01 -24.12 2.35
C LYS A 44 -29.71 -23.78 3.08
N ASP A 45 -29.87 -23.18 4.26
CA ASP A 45 -28.77 -22.77 5.13
C ASP A 45 -28.34 -23.91 6.06
N LEU A 46 -27.26 -23.71 6.80
CA LEU A 46 -26.83 -24.61 7.87
C LEU A 46 -27.80 -24.54 9.06
N ASP A 47 -28.13 -25.70 9.64
CA ASP A 47 -28.94 -25.76 10.87
C ASP A 47 -28.09 -25.36 12.08
N ALA A 48 -28.17 -24.09 12.50
CA ALA A 48 -27.39 -23.59 13.62
C ALA A 48 -27.83 -24.13 14.98
N ARG A 49 -28.97 -24.84 15.09
CA ARG A 49 -29.38 -25.49 16.35
C ARG A 49 -28.40 -26.57 16.76
N LEU A 50 -27.74 -27.20 15.79
CA LEU A 50 -26.73 -28.24 15.97
C LEU A 50 -25.48 -27.76 16.76
N PHE A 51 -25.27 -26.44 16.90
CA PHE A 51 -24.26 -25.91 17.82
C PHE A 51 -24.54 -26.26 19.29
N LEU A 52 -25.80 -26.44 19.68
CA LEU A 52 -26.19 -26.85 21.04
C LEU A 52 -25.72 -28.28 21.34
N ASP A 53 -25.77 -29.14 20.33
CA ASP A 53 -25.40 -30.56 20.42
C ASP A 53 -23.92 -30.84 20.09
N HIS A 54 -23.16 -29.79 19.77
CA HIS A 54 -21.76 -29.88 19.34
C HIS A 54 -21.59 -30.84 18.15
N ASP A 55 -22.51 -30.79 17.20
CA ASP A 55 -22.54 -31.71 16.07
C ASP A 55 -21.23 -31.66 15.25
N LYS A 56 -20.76 -32.83 14.82
CA LYS A 56 -19.49 -32.98 14.12
C LYS A 56 -19.44 -32.20 12.80
N THR A 57 -20.58 -31.97 12.16
CA THR A 57 -20.66 -31.20 10.91
C THR A 57 -20.34 -29.71 11.09
N LEU A 58 -20.44 -29.19 12.32
CA LEU A 58 -20.17 -27.79 12.67
C LEU A 58 -18.87 -27.60 13.47
N GLN A 59 -18.16 -28.68 13.80
CA GLN A 59 -16.86 -28.59 14.45
C GLN A 59 -15.78 -28.20 13.44
N ALA A 60 -14.94 -27.24 13.83
CA ALA A 60 -13.76 -26.91 13.04
C ALA A 60 -12.77 -28.08 13.06
N ASP A 61 -12.21 -28.44 11.90
CA ASP A 61 -11.22 -29.50 11.83
C ASP A 61 -10.01 -29.14 12.71
N PRO A 62 -9.52 -30.04 13.58
CA PRO A 62 -8.41 -29.74 14.49
C PRO A 62 -7.13 -29.30 13.77
N ILE A 63 -6.97 -29.70 12.51
CA ILE A 63 -5.78 -29.46 11.69
C ILE A 63 -5.66 -27.98 11.28
N ASP A 64 -6.79 -27.30 11.01
CA ASP A 64 -6.81 -25.88 10.62
C ASP A 64 -6.42 -24.93 11.77
N SER A 65 -6.53 -25.39 13.01
CA SER A 65 -6.18 -24.58 14.20
C SER A 65 -4.66 -24.47 14.42
N PHE A 66 -3.87 -25.43 13.91
CA PHE A 66 -2.42 -25.51 14.15
C PHE A 66 -1.55 -24.91 13.05
N GLU A 67 -2.06 -24.65 11.83
CA GLU A 67 -1.24 -24.08 10.76
C GLU A 67 -0.96 -22.58 10.93
N MET A 68 -1.68 -21.88 11.80
CA MET A 68 -1.45 -20.46 12.06
C MET A 68 -0.23 -20.16 12.95
N GLN A 69 0.46 -21.18 13.47
CA GLN A 69 1.65 -21.05 14.32
C GLN A 69 2.80 -21.96 13.86
N ARG A 70 3.46 -21.61 12.74
CA ARG A 70 4.84 -22.09 12.49
C ARG A 70 5.77 -20.93 12.19
N THR A 71 6.21 -20.24 13.23
CA THR A 71 7.56 -19.66 13.25
C THR A 71 8.48 -20.63 14.00
N PRO A 72 9.64 -21.01 13.44
CA PRO A 72 10.55 -21.93 14.11
C PRO A 72 11.16 -21.22 15.34
N GLN A 73 10.80 -21.66 16.54
CA GLN A 73 11.49 -21.28 17.78
C GLN A 73 12.57 -22.33 18.10
N LYS A 74 13.78 -21.86 18.42
CA LYS A 74 14.82 -22.67 19.06
C LYS A 74 14.32 -23.04 20.46
N SER A 75 14.34 -24.33 20.77
CA SER A 75 14.03 -24.87 22.10
C SER A 75 15.12 -24.46 23.10
N ASN A 76 14.81 -23.51 23.98
CA ASN A 76 15.49 -23.35 25.27
C ASN A 76 14.54 -23.86 26.37
N PRO A 77 14.94 -24.76 27.28
CA PRO A 77 14.01 -25.39 28.23
C PRO A 77 13.56 -24.53 29.43
N ASP A 78 14.06 -23.30 29.63
CA ASP A 78 13.94 -22.58 30.92
C ASP A 78 13.15 -21.24 30.86
N GLU A 79 12.30 -21.02 29.87
CA GLU A 79 11.32 -19.93 29.93
C GLU A 79 9.90 -20.51 29.94
N GLU A 80 9.25 -20.50 31.12
CA GLU A 80 7.78 -20.55 31.21
C GLU A 80 7.22 -19.32 30.48
N LEU A 81 7.07 -19.45 29.17
CA LEU A 81 6.43 -18.49 28.30
C LEU A 81 4.96 -18.42 28.70
N ASN A 82 4.54 -17.27 29.23
CA ASN A 82 3.14 -16.86 29.24
C ASN A 82 2.61 -16.89 27.80
N VAL A 83 2.07 -18.03 27.37
CA VAL A 83 1.38 -18.17 26.09
C VAL A 83 0.11 -17.34 26.20
N ILE A 84 0.14 -16.13 25.66
CA ILE A 84 -1.05 -15.28 25.52
C ILE A 84 -2.01 -16.05 24.61
N LEU A 85 -3.08 -16.62 25.20
CA LEU A 85 -4.13 -17.27 24.44
C LEU A 85 -4.65 -16.30 23.36
N PRO A 86 -4.82 -16.74 22.10
CA PRO A 86 -5.46 -15.91 21.09
C PRO A 86 -6.85 -15.51 21.58
N GLN A 87 -7.17 -14.22 21.51
CA GLN A 87 -8.47 -13.71 21.92
C GLN A 87 -9.56 -14.22 20.98
N THR A 88 -10.74 -14.52 21.52
CA THR A 88 -11.90 -14.87 20.69
C THR A 88 -12.25 -13.74 19.71
N PRO A 89 -12.89 -14.04 18.56
CA PRO A 89 -13.22 -13.02 17.55
C PRO A 89 -14.01 -11.83 18.13
N VAL A 90 -15.02 -12.12 18.97
CA VAL A 90 -15.84 -11.08 19.61
C VAL A 90 -15.00 -10.21 20.55
N ARG A 91 -14.14 -10.81 21.38
CA ARG A 91 -13.28 -10.06 22.31
C ARG A 91 -12.28 -9.18 21.56
N THR A 92 -11.71 -9.69 20.48
CA THR A 92 -10.79 -8.93 19.60
C THR A 92 -11.48 -7.68 19.06
N VAL A 93 -12.69 -7.83 18.52
CA VAL A 93 -13.45 -6.69 17.96
C VAL A 93 -13.83 -5.69 19.05
N MET A 94 -14.34 -6.16 20.19
CA MET A 94 -14.69 -5.29 21.31
C MET A 94 -13.51 -4.47 21.82
N ASN A 95 -12.30 -5.05 21.86
CA ASN A 95 -11.08 -4.35 22.25
C ASN A 95 -10.69 -3.27 21.22
N THR A 96 -10.80 -3.55 19.92
CA THR A 96 -10.52 -2.54 18.89
C THR A 96 -11.52 -1.38 18.92
N ILE A 97 -12.79 -1.66 19.23
CA ILE A 97 -13.83 -0.63 19.42
C ILE A 97 -13.50 0.24 20.64
N GLN A 98 -13.09 -0.37 21.76
CA GLN A 98 -12.69 0.36 22.95
C GLN A 98 -11.48 1.27 22.68
N GLN A 99 -10.50 0.80 21.91
CA GLN A 99 -9.36 1.62 21.50
C GLN A 99 -9.81 2.82 20.65
N LEU A 100 -10.69 2.63 19.66
CA LEU A 100 -11.26 3.73 18.89
C LEU A 100 -12.02 4.73 19.79
N MET A 101 -12.80 4.22 20.75
CA MET A 101 -13.51 5.08 21.70
C MET A 101 -12.54 5.88 22.56
N MET A 102 -11.44 5.30 23.01
CA MET A 102 -10.39 6.02 23.76
C MET A 102 -9.79 7.16 22.94
N ILE A 103 -9.56 6.96 21.63
CA ILE A 103 -9.07 8.02 20.73
C ILE A 103 -10.08 9.17 20.63
N LEU A 104 -11.38 8.85 20.62
CA LEU A 104 -12.47 9.81 20.40
C LEU A 104 -13.11 10.36 21.69
N ASN A 105 -12.67 9.91 22.87
CA ASN A 105 -13.30 10.29 24.15
C ASN A 105 -13.22 11.80 24.44
N SER A 106 -12.20 12.48 23.94
CA SER A 106 -12.05 13.94 24.09
C SER A 106 -12.59 14.75 22.89
N ALA A 107 -13.08 14.08 21.84
CA ALA A 107 -13.52 14.73 20.62
C ALA A 107 -15.02 15.06 20.67
N SER A 108 -15.36 16.31 20.34
CA SER A 108 -16.73 16.80 20.24
C SER A 108 -17.36 16.48 18.88
N ASP A 109 -18.69 16.45 18.83
CA ASP A 109 -19.47 16.38 17.58
C ASP A 109 -19.45 17.73 16.82
N GLN A 110 -18.86 18.78 17.39
CA GLN A 110 -18.71 20.12 16.83
C GLN A 110 -17.23 20.47 16.62
N PRO A 111 -16.90 21.38 15.68
CA PRO A 111 -15.54 21.89 15.54
C PRO A 111 -15.07 22.56 16.83
N SER A 112 -13.77 22.44 17.13
CA SER A 112 -13.15 23.10 18.28
C SER A 112 -12.98 24.60 18.03
N GLU A 113 -12.74 25.38 19.07
CA GLU A 113 -12.43 26.82 18.96
C GLU A 113 -11.20 27.08 18.06
N ASN A 114 -10.18 26.21 18.12
CA ASN A 114 -9.01 26.32 17.24
C ASN A 114 -9.41 26.12 15.77
N LEU A 115 -10.27 25.15 15.50
CA LEU A 115 -10.75 24.84 14.16
C LEU A 115 -11.61 25.99 13.62
N ILE A 116 -12.46 26.58 14.47
CA ILE A 116 -13.24 27.79 14.16
C ILE A 116 -12.31 28.97 13.87
N SER A 117 -11.20 29.12 14.60
CA SER A 117 -10.19 30.15 14.31
C SER A 117 -9.60 30.00 12.91
N TYR A 118 -9.26 28.78 12.46
CA TYR A 118 -8.80 28.57 11.08
C TYR A 118 -9.88 28.94 10.05
N PHE A 119 -11.15 28.67 10.34
CA PHE A 119 -12.26 29.04 9.46
C PHE A 119 -12.40 30.55 9.31
N ASN A 120 -12.31 31.28 10.44
CA ASN A 120 -12.41 32.74 10.45
C ASN A 120 -11.22 33.42 9.76
N ASN A 121 -10.05 32.78 9.75
CA ASN A 121 -8.84 33.25 9.06
C ASN A 121 -8.85 33.00 7.55
N CYS A 122 -9.87 32.33 7.00
CA CYS A 122 -10.00 32.10 5.57
C CYS A 122 -10.59 33.31 4.83
N THR A 123 -10.07 33.61 3.64
CA THR A 123 -10.62 34.65 2.75
C THR A 123 -12.12 34.44 2.46
N VAL A 124 -12.52 33.20 2.22
CA VAL A 124 -13.92 32.76 2.20
C VAL A 124 -14.12 31.84 3.40
N ASN A 125 -14.95 32.24 4.35
CA ASN A 125 -15.21 31.48 5.57
C ASN A 125 -15.97 30.18 5.22
N PRO A 126 -15.38 28.99 5.48
CA PRO A 126 -15.95 27.72 5.05
C PRO A 126 -16.95 27.12 6.05
N MET A 127 -17.13 27.72 7.24
CA MET A 127 -17.84 27.13 8.39
C MET A 127 -19.24 26.64 8.04
N GLU A 128 -20.05 27.48 7.41
CA GLU A 128 -21.43 27.13 7.03
C GLU A 128 -21.45 25.95 6.04
N SER A 129 -20.58 26.00 5.02
CA SER A 129 -20.49 24.94 4.02
C SER A 129 -20.07 23.59 4.61
N ILE A 130 -19.15 23.61 5.59
CA ILE A 130 -18.67 22.41 6.28
C ILE A 130 -19.77 21.82 7.16
N LEU A 131 -20.43 22.64 7.97
CA LEU A 131 -21.52 22.20 8.85
C LEU A 131 -22.70 21.65 8.04
N LYS A 132 -23.06 22.34 6.95
CA LYS A 132 -24.10 21.87 6.03
C LYS A 132 -23.73 20.53 5.40
N ARG A 133 -22.50 20.37 4.91
CA ARG A 133 -22.00 19.11 4.33
C ARG A 133 -22.08 17.97 5.34
N VAL A 134 -21.62 18.16 6.58
CA VAL A 134 -21.69 17.15 7.64
C VAL A 134 -23.14 16.77 7.95
N LYS A 135 -24.06 17.73 7.93
CA LYS A 135 -25.49 17.46 8.12
C LYS A 135 -26.08 16.65 6.96
N ASP A 136 -25.89 17.11 5.72
CA ASP A 136 -26.45 16.48 4.52
C ASP A 136 -25.95 15.04 4.34
N ILE A 137 -24.63 14.82 4.46
CA ILE A 137 -24.02 13.49 4.36
C ILE A 137 -24.51 12.57 5.50
N GLY A 138 -24.80 13.12 6.68
CA GLY A 138 -25.37 12.35 7.78
C GLY A 138 -26.72 11.73 7.45
N TYR A 139 -27.56 12.43 6.69
CA TYR A 139 -28.83 11.87 6.20
C TYR A 139 -28.61 10.77 5.17
N ILE A 140 -27.70 10.97 4.22
CA ILE A 140 -27.40 9.98 3.17
C ILE A 140 -26.79 8.71 3.77
N PHE A 141 -25.84 8.88 4.71
CA PHE A 141 -25.13 7.78 5.35
C PHE A 141 -26.10 6.90 6.14
N LYS A 142 -26.91 7.47 7.03
CA LYS A 142 -27.82 6.69 7.89
C LYS A 142 -28.87 5.92 7.07
N GLU A 143 -29.37 6.52 5.99
CA GLU A 143 -30.32 5.89 5.05
C GLU A 143 -29.67 4.72 4.32
N LYS A 144 -28.50 4.92 3.71
CA LYS A 144 -27.78 3.85 3.01
C LYS A 144 -27.31 2.76 3.97
N PHE A 145 -26.92 3.11 5.19
CA PHE A 145 -26.58 2.16 6.25
C PHE A 145 -27.80 1.32 6.66
N ALA A 146 -28.96 1.94 6.89
CA ALA A 146 -30.19 1.23 7.25
C ALA A 146 -30.66 0.30 6.11
N LYS A 147 -30.54 0.74 4.85
CA LYS A 147 -30.83 -0.13 3.68
C LYS A 147 -29.90 -1.33 3.60
N ALA A 148 -28.66 -1.17 4.01
CA ALA A 148 -27.66 -2.23 3.99
C ALA A 148 -27.83 -3.21 5.17
N VAL A 149 -27.98 -2.70 6.39
CA VAL A 149 -27.95 -3.52 7.61
C VAL A 149 -29.35 -3.94 8.09
N GLY A 150 -30.39 -3.28 7.59
CA GLY A 150 -31.78 -3.45 8.02
C GLY A 150 -32.36 -2.16 8.62
N GLN A 151 -33.63 -1.89 8.34
CA GLN A 151 -34.26 -0.61 8.65
C GLN A 151 -34.29 -0.29 10.17
N GLY A 152 -34.31 -1.32 11.03
CA GLY A 152 -34.21 -1.17 12.49
C GLY A 152 -32.85 -0.67 13.00
N CYS A 153 -31.83 -0.63 12.14
CA CYS A 153 -30.46 -0.27 12.49
C CYS A 153 -30.10 1.20 12.19
N ILE A 154 -31.07 2.07 11.88
CA ILE A 154 -30.82 3.48 11.53
C ILE A 154 -30.09 4.25 12.63
N GLU A 155 -30.44 4.01 13.90
CA GLU A 155 -29.79 4.66 15.04
C GLU A 155 -28.36 4.18 15.26
N ILE A 156 -28.08 2.91 14.92
CA ILE A 156 -26.71 2.38 14.91
C ILE A 156 -25.91 3.14 13.85
N GLY A 157 -26.46 3.29 12.64
CA GLY A 157 -25.87 4.12 11.59
C GLY A 157 -25.61 5.56 12.04
N SER A 158 -26.55 6.18 12.77
CA SER A 158 -26.35 7.52 13.35
C SER A 158 -25.18 7.56 14.33
N GLN A 159 -25.05 6.57 15.21
CA GLN A 159 -23.93 6.46 16.15
C GLN A 159 -22.59 6.26 15.42
N ARG A 160 -22.53 5.42 14.39
CA ARG A 160 -21.33 5.26 13.53
C ARG A 160 -20.94 6.59 12.90
N TYR A 161 -21.92 7.29 12.33
CA TYR A 161 -21.68 8.55 11.65
C TYR A 161 -21.11 9.62 12.59
N LYS A 162 -21.68 9.76 13.80
CA LYS A 162 -21.17 10.69 14.82
C LYS A 162 -19.71 10.43 15.17
N LEU A 163 -19.32 9.17 15.36
CA LEU A 163 -17.90 8.82 15.60
C LEU A 163 -17.01 9.23 14.42
N GLY A 164 -17.49 9.03 13.19
CA GLY A 164 -16.78 9.46 11.97
C GLY A 164 -16.61 10.98 11.92
N VAL A 165 -17.65 11.75 12.29
CA VAL A 165 -17.60 13.21 12.35
C VAL A 165 -16.61 13.72 13.40
N ARG A 166 -16.58 13.10 14.59
CA ARG A 166 -15.58 13.42 15.64
C ARG A 166 -14.15 13.21 15.13
N LEU A 167 -13.90 12.06 14.51
CA LEU A 167 -12.59 11.75 13.94
C LEU A 167 -12.23 12.70 12.79
N TYR A 168 -13.20 13.03 11.94
CA TYR A 168 -13.03 13.98 10.83
C TYR A 168 -12.58 15.37 11.31
N TYR A 169 -13.25 15.98 12.30
CA TYR A 169 -12.86 17.29 12.83
C TYR A 169 -11.48 17.24 13.50
N ARG A 170 -11.23 16.19 14.29
CA ARG A 170 -9.95 15.99 14.97
C ARG A 170 -8.78 15.89 13.99
N VAL A 171 -8.91 15.07 12.95
CA VAL A 171 -7.87 14.90 11.93
C VAL A 171 -7.70 16.17 11.11
N MET A 172 -8.79 16.86 10.75
CA MET A 172 -8.73 18.14 10.05
C MET A 172 -7.93 19.18 10.85
N GLU A 173 -8.20 19.34 12.14
CA GLU A 173 -7.44 20.26 13.00
C GLU A 173 -5.95 19.88 13.02
N SER A 174 -5.62 18.59 13.19
CA SER A 174 -4.24 18.13 13.18
C SER A 174 -3.54 18.38 11.84
N MET A 175 -4.23 18.17 10.71
CA MET A 175 -3.70 18.45 9.38
C MET A 175 -3.41 19.93 9.18
N LEU A 176 -4.34 20.81 9.60
CA LEU A 176 -4.15 22.27 9.48
C LEU A 176 -2.99 22.78 10.34
N LYS A 177 -2.82 22.26 11.55
CA LYS A 177 -1.66 22.59 12.39
C LYS A 177 -0.34 22.21 11.72
N SER A 178 -0.25 20.99 11.20
CA SER A 178 0.95 20.55 10.47
C SER A 178 1.20 21.35 9.19
N GLU A 179 0.16 21.81 8.50
CA GLU A 179 0.29 22.68 7.32
C GLU A 179 0.70 24.11 7.69
N GLU A 180 0.20 24.65 8.81
CA GLU A 180 0.64 25.95 9.34
C GLU A 180 2.12 25.91 9.71
N GLU A 181 2.56 24.86 10.41
CA GLU A 181 3.98 24.66 10.74
C GLU A 181 4.86 24.51 9.49
N ARG A 182 4.35 23.87 8.44
CA ARG A 182 5.10 23.61 7.19
C ARG A 182 5.23 24.85 6.31
N LEU A 183 4.15 25.62 6.18
CA LEU A 183 4.03 26.73 5.23
C LEU A 183 4.19 28.10 5.88
N SER A 184 4.13 28.19 7.21
CA SER A 184 4.11 29.44 7.95
C SER A 184 2.98 30.40 7.51
N ILE A 185 1.84 29.84 7.11
CA ILE A 185 0.62 30.57 6.74
C ILE A 185 -0.58 30.05 7.53
N GLN A 186 -1.55 30.93 7.79
CA GLN A 186 -2.79 30.57 8.49
C GLN A 186 -4.03 30.58 7.57
N ASN A 187 -3.91 31.12 6.36
CA ASN A 187 -5.02 31.17 5.41
C ASN A 187 -5.03 29.93 4.50
N PHE A 188 -5.92 29.00 4.82
CA PHE A 188 -6.14 27.77 4.06
C PHE A 188 -7.42 27.80 3.22
N SER A 189 -7.89 28.99 2.83
CA SER A 189 -9.22 29.18 2.24
C SER A 189 -9.46 28.31 0.99
N LYS A 190 -8.46 28.13 0.11
CA LYS A 190 -8.61 27.24 -1.06
C LYS A 190 -8.84 25.78 -0.67
N LEU A 191 -8.11 25.28 0.34
CA LEU A 191 -8.22 23.89 0.78
C LEU A 191 -9.54 23.67 1.53
N LEU A 192 -9.89 24.57 2.44
CA LEU A 192 -11.09 24.46 3.28
C LEU A 192 -12.39 24.80 2.56
N ASN A 193 -12.32 25.37 1.35
CA ASN A 193 -13.48 25.48 0.46
C ASN A 193 -13.52 24.37 -0.61
N ASP A 194 -12.54 23.46 -0.63
CA ASP A 194 -12.53 22.34 -1.58
C ASP A 194 -13.47 21.22 -1.10
N ASN A 195 -14.53 20.99 -1.87
CA ASN A 195 -15.53 19.98 -1.53
C ASN A 195 -14.96 18.55 -1.53
N ILE A 196 -14.06 18.24 -2.46
CA ILE A 196 -13.52 16.89 -2.62
C ILE A 196 -12.59 16.55 -1.45
N PHE A 197 -11.77 17.49 -1.00
CA PHE A 197 -10.95 17.35 0.21
C PHE A 197 -11.80 16.96 1.42
N HIS A 198 -12.88 17.70 1.68
CA HIS A 198 -13.75 17.41 2.82
C HIS A 198 -14.48 16.07 2.69
N MET A 199 -14.97 15.74 1.50
CA MET A 199 -15.62 14.45 1.24
C MET A 199 -14.66 13.28 1.42
N SER A 200 -13.43 13.39 0.92
CA SER A 200 -12.38 12.38 1.12
C SER A 200 -11.98 12.24 2.58
N LEU A 201 -11.78 13.35 3.30
CA LEU A 201 -11.41 13.31 4.71
C LEU A 201 -12.51 12.68 5.57
N LEU A 202 -13.77 13.04 5.32
CA LEU A 202 -14.92 12.44 6.00
C LEU A 202 -15.09 10.96 5.65
N ALA A 203 -14.94 10.59 4.37
CA ALA A 203 -14.96 9.20 3.93
C ALA A 203 -13.88 8.37 4.64
N CYS A 204 -12.66 8.90 4.78
CA CYS A 204 -11.55 8.20 5.42
C CYS A 204 -11.81 7.99 6.92
N ALA A 205 -12.35 9.02 7.60
CA ALA A 205 -12.76 8.91 8.98
C ALA A 205 -13.87 7.86 9.17
N LEU A 206 -14.89 7.86 8.30
CA LEU A 206 -15.96 6.86 8.32
C LEU A 206 -15.44 5.47 8.01
N GLU A 207 -14.48 5.31 7.08
CA GLU A 207 -13.88 4.01 6.76
C GLU A 207 -13.18 3.40 7.98
N VAL A 208 -12.43 4.20 8.76
CA VAL A 208 -11.82 3.72 10.01
C VAL A 208 -12.88 3.23 10.98
N VAL A 209 -13.94 4.02 11.19
CA VAL A 209 -15.05 3.62 12.07
C VAL A 209 -15.70 2.34 11.55
N MET A 210 -16.05 2.27 10.28
CA MET A 210 -16.71 1.11 9.68
C MET A 210 -15.84 -0.15 9.77
N ALA A 211 -14.55 -0.07 9.47
CA ALA A 211 -13.63 -1.20 9.53
C ALA A 211 -13.46 -1.76 10.95
N THR A 212 -13.48 -0.90 11.98
CA THR A 212 -13.47 -1.37 13.39
C THR A 212 -14.75 -2.12 13.75
N TYR A 213 -15.86 -1.71 13.12
CA TYR A 213 -17.19 -2.34 13.06
C TYR A 213 -17.20 -3.74 12.42
N SER A 214 -16.64 -3.82 11.22
CA SER A 214 -16.93 -4.89 10.25
C SER A 214 -15.98 -6.10 10.34
N ARG A 215 -14.97 -6.07 11.21
CA ARG A 215 -13.99 -7.16 11.33
C ARG A 215 -14.59 -8.46 11.91
N SER A 216 -15.83 -8.41 12.40
CA SER A 216 -16.62 -9.57 12.82
C SER A 216 -17.46 -10.20 11.70
N THR A 217 -17.76 -9.46 10.63
CA THR A 217 -18.73 -9.88 9.59
C THR A 217 -18.08 -10.46 8.33
N SER A 218 -16.75 -10.38 8.22
CA SER A 218 -16.01 -10.64 6.98
C SER A 218 -15.39 -12.04 6.87
N GLN A 219 -15.65 -12.94 7.82
CA GLN A 219 -15.13 -14.31 7.70
C GLN A 219 -16.12 -15.36 7.21
N ASN A 220 -17.45 -15.25 7.40
CA ASN A 220 -18.37 -16.34 7.02
C ASN A 220 -19.85 -15.91 6.76
N LEU A 221 -20.14 -14.72 6.21
CA LEU A 221 -21.55 -14.36 5.91
C LEU A 221 -21.77 -14.14 4.41
N ASP A 222 -22.22 -15.20 3.74
CA ASP A 222 -22.57 -15.27 2.32
C ASP A 222 -23.94 -14.63 1.96
N THR A 223 -24.42 -13.68 2.76
CA THR A 223 -25.69 -12.97 2.46
C THR A 223 -25.53 -11.45 2.53
N GLY A 224 -25.08 -10.87 1.42
CA GLY A 224 -25.69 -9.66 0.86
C GLY A 224 -25.26 -8.28 1.36
N THR A 225 -24.54 -8.13 2.47
CA THR A 225 -24.10 -6.79 2.89
C THR A 225 -22.70 -6.66 3.45
N ASP A 226 -21.75 -6.60 2.53
CA ASP A 226 -20.41 -6.14 2.82
C ASP A 226 -20.38 -4.60 2.95
N LEU A 227 -20.22 -4.13 4.19
CA LEU A 227 -19.97 -2.71 4.50
C LEU A 227 -18.48 -2.35 4.39
N SER A 228 -17.62 -3.27 3.95
CA SER A 228 -16.21 -3.00 3.76
C SER A 228 -15.99 -2.00 2.62
N PHE A 229 -14.81 -1.38 2.59
CA PHE A 229 -14.36 -0.63 1.43
C PHE A 229 -14.62 -1.43 0.13
N PRO A 230 -15.09 -0.83 -0.98
CA PRO A 230 -15.28 0.59 -1.23
C PRO A 230 -16.71 1.08 -0.92
N TRP A 231 -17.49 0.39 -0.08
CA TRP A 231 -18.88 0.77 0.23
C TRP A 231 -19.03 2.25 0.54
N ILE A 232 -18.13 2.80 1.36
CA ILE A 232 -18.15 4.22 1.75
C ILE A 232 -18.03 5.19 0.55
N LEU A 233 -17.27 4.81 -0.49
CA LEU A 233 -17.13 5.61 -1.71
C LEU A 233 -18.47 5.72 -2.45
N ASN A 234 -19.20 4.61 -2.54
CA ASN A 234 -20.53 4.55 -3.15
C ASN A 234 -21.58 5.31 -2.32
N VAL A 235 -21.45 5.31 -1.00
CA VAL A 235 -22.34 6.07 -0.11
C VAL A 235 -22.19 7.56 -0.38
N LEU A 236 -20.95 8.05 -0.44
CA LEU A 236 -20.62 9.47 -0.57
C LEU A 236 -20.52 9.96 -2.03
N ASN A 237 -20.67 9.07 -3.01
CA ASN A 237 -20.43 9.34 -4.42
C ASN A 237 -19.04 9.98 -4.66
N LEU A 238 -18.02 9.39 -4.03
CA LEU A 238 -16.64 9.86 -4.06
C LEU A 238 -15.80 8.94 -4.96
N LYS A 239 -14.99 9.53 -5.83
CA LYS A 239 -14.09 8.74 -6.70
C LYS A 239 -12.90 8.21 -5.90
N ALA A 240 -12.51 6.97 -6.20
CA ALA A 240 -11.42 6.28 -5.53
C ALA A 240 -10.08 7.03 -5.62
N PHE A 241 -9.77 7.60 -6.80
CA PHE A 241 -8.57 8.41 -6.99
C PHE A 241 -8.54 9.66 -6.12
N ASP A 242 -9.69 10.27 -5.86
CA ASP A 242 -9.78 11.42 -4.96
C ASP A 242 -9.61 11.00 -3.51
N PHE A 243 -10.26 9.91 -3.07
CA PHE A 243 -10.08 9.35 -1.74
C PHE A 243 -8.61 9.01 -1.45
N TYR A 244 -7.90 8.40 -2.41
CA TYR A 244 -6.48 8.02 -2.27
C TYR A 244 -5.60 9.17 -1.78
N LYS A 245 -5.85 10.40 -2.24
CA LYS A 245 -5.04 11.59 -1.94
C LYS A 245 -5.00 11.92 -0.44
N VAL A 246 -6.00 11.50 0.35
CA VAL A 246 -6.04 11.82 1.79
C VAL A 246 -5.38 10.76 2.68
N ILE A 247 -5.26 9.50 2.23
CA ILE A 247 -4.94 8.36 3.10
C ILE A 247 -3.62 8.55 3.86
N GLU A 248 -2.53 8.88 3.18
CA GLU A 248 -1.22 9.01 3.81
C GLU A 248 -1.18 10.18 4.82
N SER A 249 -1.77 11.33 4.47
CA SER A 249 -1.86 12.47 5.38
C SER A 249 -2.78 12.19 6.57
N PHE A 250 -3.85 11.42 6.38
CA PHE A 250 -4.73 10.98 7.45
C PHE A 250 -3.97 10.14 8.47
N ILE A 251 -3.22 9.14 8.01
CA ILE A 251 -2.42 8.26 8.88
C ILE A 251 -1.35 9.07 9.62
N LYS A 252 -0.71 10.04 8.96
CA LYS A 252 0.28 10.92 9.62
C LYS A 252 -0.34 11.85 10.66
N ALA A 253 -1.57 12.33 10.43
CA ALA A 253 -2.25 13.27 11.30
C ALA A 253 -2.87 12.61 12.55
N GLU A 254 -3.29 11.34 12.48
CA GLU A 254 -3.76 10.61 13.67
C GLU A 254 -2.74 9.59 14.16
N ALA A 255 -1.87 10.03 15.07
CA ALA A 255 -0.82 9.18 15.65
C ALA A 255 -1.36 8.03 16.53
N ASN A 256 -2.62 8.09 16.98
CA ASN A 256 -3.20 7.05 17.85
C ASN A 256 -3.90 5.92 17.08
N LEU A 257 -3.88 5.94 15.73
CA LEU A 257 -4.41 4.82 14.96
C LEU A 257 -3.69 3.52 15.34
N THR A 258 -4.47 2.45 15.53
CA THR A 258 -3.90 1.13 15.81
C THR A 258 -3.20 0.59 14.57
N ARG A 259 -2.29 -0.36 14.76
CA ARG A 259 -1.58 -1.02 13.65
C ARG A 259 -2.56 -1.67 12.67
N GLU A 260 -3.66 -2.19 13.17
CA GLU A 260 -4.71 -2.84 12.39
C GLU A 260 -5.48 -1.83 11.53
N MET A 261 -5.78 -0.65 12.08
CA MET A 261 -6.41 0.45 11.33
C MET A 261 -5.48 0.99 10.23
N ILE A 262 -4.19 1.16 10.54
CA ILE A 262 -3.19 1.60 9.55
C ILE A 262 -3.08 0.58 8.41
N LYS A 263 -2.94 -0.72 8.74
CA LYS A 263 -2.90 -1.79 7.73
C LYS A 263 -4.16 -1.83 6.87
N HIS A 264 -5.32 -1.57 7.46
CA HIS A 264 -6.58 -1.49 6.72
C HIS A 264 -6.57 -0.34 5.71
N LEU A 265 -6.18 0.86 6.14
CA LEU A 265 -6.06 2.02 5.24
C LEU A 265 -5.01 1.81 4.15
N GLU A 266 -3.86 1.20 4.46
CA GLU A 266 -2.87 0.77 3.46
C GLU A 266 -3.47 -0.23 2.47
N ARG A 267 -4.31 -1.16 2.92
CA ARG A 267 -5.00 -2.10 2.02
C ARG A 267 -6.00 -1.36 1.12
N CYS A 268 -6.77 -0.40 1.64
CA CYS A 268 -7.63 0.46 0.82
C CYS A 268 -6.81 1.21 -0.24
N GLU A 269 -5.68 1.79 0.14
CA GLU A 269 -4.75 2.45 -0.79
C GLU A 269 -4.29 1.50 -1.91
N HIS A 270 -3.89 0.27 -1.56
CA HIS A 270 -3.51 -0.76 -2.53
C HIS A 270 -4.68 -1.13 -3.48
N ARG A 271 -5.91 -1.25 -2.97
CA ARG A 271 -7.11 -1.53 -3.80
C ARG A 271 -7.37 -0.44 -4.82
N ILE A 272 -7.13 0.80 -4.43
CA ILE A 272 -7.28 1.94 -5.33
C ILE A 272 -6.23 1.88 -6.44
N MET A 273 -4.97 1.66 -6.07
CA MET A 273 -3.87 1.59 -7.02
C MET A 273 -3.93 0.39 -7.96
N GLU A 274 -4.49 -0.74 -7.51
CA GLU A 274 -4.57 -1.96 -8.31
C GLU A 274 -5.78 -2.01 -9.26
N SER A 275 -6.87 -1.30 -8.97
CA SER A 275 -8.07 -1.34 -9.83
C SER A 275 -8.98 -0.12 -9.73
N LEU A 276 -9.37 0.34 -8.54
CA LEU A 276 -10.47 1.31 -8.43
C LEU A 276 -10.17 2.69 -9.02
N ALA A 277 -8.91 3.14 -9.01
CA ALA A 277 -8.53 4.38 -9.69
C ALA A 277 -8.51 4.25 -11.22
N TRP A 278 -8.60 3.03 -11.75
CA TRP A 278 -8.55 2.72 -13.18
C TRP A 278 -9.93 2.39 -13.76
N LEU A 279 -11.01 2.59 -13.00
CA LEU A 279 -12.37 2.51 -13.51
C LEU A 279 -12.65 3.63 -14.52
N SER A 280 -13.49 3.36 -15.52
CA SER A 280 -13.74 4.26 -16.65
C SER A 280 -14.18 5.67 -16.29
N ASP A 281 -14.86 5.84 -15.16
CA ASP A 281 -15.36 7.11 -14.64
C ASP A 281 -14.37 7.83 -13.69
N SER A 282 -13.13 7.34 -13.61
CA SER A 282 -12.09 7.89 -12.75
C SER A 282 -11.47 9.17 -13.31
N PRO A 283 -11.26 10.22 -12.47
CA PRO A 283 -10.56 11.43 -12.87
C PRO A 283 -9.07 11.21 -13.20
N LEU A 284 -8.53 10.01 -12.93
CA LEU A 284 -7.18 9.63 -13.29
C LEU A 284 -6.94 9.75 -14.81
N PHE A 285 -7.88 9.29 -15.64
CA PHE A 285 -7.71 9.29 -17.10
C PHE A 285 -7.63 10.70 -17.67
N ASP A 286 -8.47 11.62 -17.17
CA ASP A 286 -8.40 13.03 -17.55
C ASP A 286 -7.04 13.64 -17.19
N LEU A 287 -6.49 13.27 -16.04
CA LEU A 287 -5.21 13.77 -15.56
C LEU A 287 -4.04 13.22 -16.38
N ILE A 288 -4.09 11.94 -16.77
CA ILE A 288 -3.10 11.32 -17.67
C ILE A 288 -3.16 11.98 -19.05
N LYS A 289 -4.37 12.16 -19.61
CA LYS A 289 -4.56 12.80 -20.92
C LYS A 289 -4.03 14.23 -20.93
N GLN A 290 -4.36 15.02 -19.91
CA GLN A 290 -3.83 16.38 -19.76
C GLN A 290 -2.31 16.43 -19.63
N ALA A 291 -1.69 15.43 -18.98
CA ALA A 291 -0.24 15.35 -18.88
C ALA A 291 0.40 15.01 -20.23
N LYS A 292 -0.18 14.07 -20.98
CA LYS A 292 0.28 13.67 -22.31
C LYS A 292 0.13 14.80 -23.35
N ASP A 293 -0.97 15.54 -23.32
CA ASP A 293 -1.20 16.69 -24.22
C ASP A 293 -0.20 17.84 -23.99
N ARG A 294 0.45 17.88 -22.81
CA ARG A 294 1.44 18.90 -22.44
C ARG A 294 2.89 18.47 -22.68
N GLU A 295 3.15 17.18 -22.90
CA GLU A 295 4.50 16.68 -23.20
C GLU A 295 4.88 17.11 -24.62
N GLY A 296 5.65 18.20 -24.74
CA GLY A 296 6.27 18.59 -26.02
C GLY A 296 7.45 17.67 -26.40
N PRO A 297 7.98 17.75 -27.65
CA PRO A 297 9.07 16.90 -28.13
C PRO A 297 10.35 16.93 -27.27
N ALA A 298 10.59 18.03 -26.54
CA ALA A 298 11.76 18.23 -25.69
C ALA A 298 11.62 17.63 -24.27
N ASP A 299 10.39 17.36 -23.80
CA ASP A 299 10.13 16.93 -22.40
C ASP A 299 10.16 15.40 -22.22
N HIS A 300 10.21 14.63 -23.32
CA HIS A 300 10.18 13.16 -23.29
C HIS A 300 11.40 12.55 -22.56
N LEU A 301 12.55 13.26 -22.54
CA LEU A 301 13.76 12.82 -21.84
C LEU A 301 13.71 13.11 -20.33
N GLU A 302 13.00 14.16 -19.91
CA GLU A 302 12.86 14.53 -18.50
C GLU A 302 11.68 13.83 -17.79
N SER A 303 10.62 13.44 -18.52
CA SER A 303 9.42 12.86 -17.91
C SER A 303 9.65 11.47 -17.33
N ALA A 304 10.45 10.64 -18.01
CA ALA A 304 10.95 9.39 -17.45
C ALA A 304 11.82 9.64 -16.21
N CYS A 305 12.64 10.70 -16.16
CA CYS A 305 13.51 10.99 -15.03
C CYS A 305 12.76 11.46 -13.77
N THR A 306 11.64 12.19 -13.89
CA THR A 306 10.92 12.73 -12.72
C THR A 306 10.12 11.70 -11.91
N LEU A 307 9.67 10.61 -12.53
CA LEU A 307 8.97 9.52 -11.82
C LEU A 307 9.91 8.63 -11.00
N ASN A 308 11.21 8.75 -11.24
CA ASN A 308 12.27 7.89 -10.71
C ASN A 308 13.12 8.54 -9.60
N LEU A 309 12.82 9.80 -9.22
CA LEU A 309 13.47 10.42 -8.07
C LEU A 309 13.05 9.74 -6.74
N PRO A 310 13.90 9.72 -5.70
CA PRO A 310 13.53 9.25 -4.36
C PRO A 310 12.24 9.92 -3.85
N LEU A 311 11.46 9.24 -3.00
CA LEU A 311 10.35 9.88 -2.27
C LEU A 311 10.93 11.02 -1.42
N GLN A 312 10.89 12.25 -1.95
CA GLN A 312 10.95 13.42 -1.09
C GLN A 312 9.61 13.45 -0.35
N ASN A 313 9.63 13.07 0.93
CA ASN A 313 8.47 12.87 1.79
C ASN A 313 7.71 14.18 2.14
N ASN A 314 7.88 15.25 1.36
CA ASN A 314 7.39 16.59 1.69
C ASN A 314 6.02 16.90 1.08
N HIS A 315 5.46 15.99 0.29
CA HIS A 315 4.15 16.20 -0.33
C HIS A 315 3.02 15.79 0.61
N THR A 316 2.03 16.66 0.75
CA THR A 316 0.86 16.42 1.61
C THR A 316 -0.42 16.31 0.79
N ALA A 317 -1.50 15.85 1.42
CA ALA A 317 -2.82 15.86 0.80
C ALA A 317 -3.19 17.25 0.29
N ALA A 318 -2.86 18.31 1.03
CA ALA A 318 -3.10 19.69 0.61
C ALA A 318 -2.45 20.00 -0.75
N ASP A 319 -1.20 19.58 -0.96
CA ASP A 319 -0.51 19.79 -2.25
C ASP A 319 -1.21 19.06 -3.42
N MET A 320 -1.82 17.89 -3.15
CA MET A 320 -2.54 17.11 -4.17
C MET A 320 -3.91 17.69 -4.51
N TYR A 321 -4.66 18.20 -3.52
CA TYR A 321 -5.97 18.83 -3.73
C TYR A 321 -5.85 20.24 -4.31
N LEU A 322 -4.79 20.99 -3.97
CA LEU A 322 -4.52 22.32 -4.50
C LEU A 322 -3.78 22.32 -5.85
N SER A 323 -3.45 21.14 -6.38
CA SER A 323 -2.75 21.01 -7.66
C SER A 323 -3.60 21.57 -8.80
N PRO A 324 -3.05 22.42 -9.71
CA PRO A 324 -3.85 23.08 -10.74
C PRO A 324 -4.46 22.08 -11.73
N VAL A 325 -5.77 21.84 -11.65
CA VAL A 325 -6.54 21.20 -12.72
C VAL A 325 -7.16 22.31 -13.57
N ARG A 326 -6.67 22.52 -14.80
CA ARG A 326 -7.37 23.45 -15.72
C ARG A 326 -8.58 22.73 -16.29
N SER A 327 -9.77 23.27 -16.04
CA SER A 327 -10.99 22.92 -16.77
C SER A 327 -10.82 23.20 -18.28
N PRO A 328 -11.43 22.41 -19.18
CA PRO A 328 -11.38 22.69 -20.61
C PRO A 328 -12.08 24.03 -20.87
N LYS A 329 -11.33 25.04 -21.34
CA LYS A 329 -11.94 26.31 -21.75
C LYS A 329 -12.91 26.04 -22.92
N LYS A 330 -14.18 26.39 -22.73
CA LYS A 330 -15.12 26.69 -23.83
C LYS A 330 -14.39 27.60 -24.83
N LYS A 331 -14.35 27.20 -26.11
CA LYS A 331 -13.92 28.07 -27.22
C LYS A 331 -14.89 29.26 -27.30
N GLY A 332 -14.57 30.33 -26.59
CA GLY A 332 -15.16 31.65 -26.80
C GLY A 332 -14.45 32.31 -27.97
N SER A 333 -15.17 32.46 -29.08
CA SER A 333 -14.79 33.28 -30.23
C SER A 333 -14.37 34.68 -29.78
N THR A 334 -13.13 35.06 -30.05
CA THR A 334 -12.67 36.45 -29.93
C THR A 334 -12.97 37.19 -31.22
N THR A 335 -13.99 38.05 -31.22
CA THR A 335 -14.13 39.10 -32.23
C THR A 335 -13.13 40.21 -31.90
N ARG A 336 -12.19 40.44 -32.82
CA ARG A 336 -11.22 41.54 -32.77
C ARG A 336 -11.95 42.88 -32.89
N VAL A 337 -11.64 43.83 -32.01
CA VAL A 337 -11.79 45.25 -32.30
C VAL A 337 -10.46 45.94 -31.98
N ASN A 338 -9.89 46.53 -33.03
CA ASN A 338 -8.69 47.36 -32.99
C ASN A 338 -8.99 48.70 -32.31
N SER A 339 -8.06 49.19 -31.49
CA SER A 339 -7.87 50.62 -31.26
C SER A 339 -6.40 50.86 -30.92
N ILE A 340 -5.76 51.68 -31.74
CA ILE A 340 -4.38 52.16 -31.62
C ILE A 340 -4.45 53.58 -31.05
N ALA A 341 -3.70 53.88 -29.99
CA ALA A 341 -3.04 55.18 -29.79
C ALA A 341 -2.03 55.13 -28.61
N ASN A 342 -0.74 55.15 -28.98
CA ASN A 342 0.43 55.85 -28.43
C ASN A 342 0.65 56.00 -26.91
N ALA A 343 1.79 55.49 -26.40
CA ALA A 343 3.01 56.28 -26.14
C ALA A 343 4.10 55.43 -25.43
N GLU A 344 5.35 55.75 -25.71
CA GLU A 344 6.58 55.01 -25.43
C GLU A 344 7.04 55.04 -23.96
N THR A 345 7.50 53.92 -23.42
CA THR A 345 8.68 53.88 -22.52
C THR A 345 9.32 52.49 -22.53
N GLN A 346 10.63 52.44 -22.83
CA GLN A 346 11.46 51.24 -22.80
C GLN A 346 11.74 50.78 -21.36
N ALA A 347 11.60 49.47 -21.10
CA ALA A 347 12.71 48.56 -20.73
C ALA A 347 12.26 47.38 -19.83
N ASN A 348 12.52 46.17 -20.35
CA ASN A 348 12.80 44.91 -19.66
C ASN A 348 11.66 44.20 -18.90
N SER A 349 10.69 43.66 -19.65
CA SER A 349 9.92 42.50 -19.20
C SER A 349 10.76 41.23 -19.26
N ALA A 350 11.12 40.70 -18.09
CA ALA A 350 11.58 39.32 -17.97
C ALA A 350 10.45 38.37 -18.41
N LEU A 351 10.56 37.85 -19.63
CA LEU A 351 9.81 36.69 -20.10
C LEU A 351 10.23 35.48 -19.25
N GLN A 352 9.60 35.30 -18.09
CA GLN A 352 9.59 34.01 -17.41
C GLN A 352 8.79 33.04 -18.29
N THR A 353 9.52 32.24 -19.07
CA THR A 353 9.06 30.97 -19.63
C THR A 353 8.56 30.11 -18.47
N GLN A 354 7.25 30.14 -18.21
CA GLN A 354 6.64 29.27 -17.21
C GLN A 354 6.81 27.82 -17.67
N LYS A 355 7.75 27.09 -17.06
CA LYS A 355 7.87 25.63 -17.20
C LYS A 355 6.49 25.00 -16.94
N PRO A 356 6.06 24.02 -17.73
CA PRO A 356 4.76 23.39 -17.54
C PRO A 356 4.72 22.72 -16.15
N LEU A 357 3.88 23.25 -15.26
CA LEU A 357 3.64 22.68 -13.93
C LEU A 357 3.01 21.29 -14.11
N LYS A 358 3.82 20.24 -13.87
CA LYS A 358 3.41 18.83 -13.84
C LYS A 358 2.47 18.59 -12.66
N SER A 359 1.46 17.72 -12.85
CA SER A 359 0.54 17.35 -11.76
C SER A 359 1.26 16.56 -10.67
N THR A 360 1.34 17.13 -9.47
CA THR A 360 1.93 16.48 -8.28
C THR A 360 1.16 15.23 -7.88
N SER A 361 -0.17 15.25 -7.98
CA SER A 361 -1.00 14.09 -7.62
C SER A 361 -0.80 12.92 -8.58
N LEU A 362 -0.66 13.18 -9.88
CA LEU A 362 -0.40 12.13 -10.87
C LEU A 362 0.97 11.46 -10.68
N SER A 363 2.02 12.26 -10.45
CA SER A 363 3.38 11.74 -10.30
C SER A 363 3.53 10.91 -9.03
N LEU A 364 2.94 11.34 -7.92
CA LEU A 364 2.91 10.58 -6.68
C LEU A 364 2.11 9.28 -6.81
N PHE A 365 0.97 9.31 -7.49
CA PHE A 365 0.16 8.12 -7.74
C PHE A 365 0.94 7.07 -8.54
N TYR A 366 1.50 7.44 -9.70
CA TYR A 366 2.29 6.50 -10.51
C TYR A 366 3.50 5.93 -9.76
N LYS A 367 4.16 6.74 -8.95
CA LYS A 367 5.29 6.28 -8.13
C LYS A 367 4.88 5.19 -7.15
N LYS A 368 3.72 5.33 -6.50
CA LYS A 368 3.20 4.30 -5.59
C LYS A 368 2.69 3.07 -6.34
N VAL A 369 2.02 3.26 -7.48
CA VAL A 369 1.61 2.16 -8.37
C VAL A 369 2.83 1.34 -8.79
N TYR A 370 3.90 1.97 -9.28
CA TYR A 370 5.12 1.28 -9.70
C TYR A 370 5.76 0.51 -8.57
N ARG A 371 5.81 1.09 -7.37
CA ARG A 371 6.30 0.38 -6.19
C ARG A 371 5.47 -0.86 -5.87
N LEU A 372 4.15 -0.74 -5.84
CA LEU A 372 3.25 -1.87 -5.59
C LEU A 372 3.40 -2.96 -6.65
N ALA A 373 3.40 -2.56 -7.93
CA ALA A 373 3.55 -3.43 -9.08
C ALA A 373 4.87 -4.21 -9.04
N TYR A 374 5.98 -3.51 -8.78
CA TYR A 374 7.31 -4.14 -8.71
C TYR A 374 7.44 -5.10 -7.53
N LEU A 375 6.91 -4.76 -6.34
CA LEU A 375 6.96 -5.66 -5.18
C LEU A 375 6.21 -6.98 -5.43
N ARG A 376 5.04 -6.91 -6.09
CA ARG A 376 4.29 -8.11 -6.47
C ARG A 376 5.00 -8.92 -7.54
N LEU A 377 5.55 -8.24 -8.56
CA LEU A 377 6.32 -8.87 -9.63
C LEU A 377 7.54 -9.59 -9.06
N ASN A 378 8.33 -8.92 -8.21
CA ASN A 378 9.51 -9.48 -7.56
C ASN A 378 9.16 -10.73 -6.75
N THR A 379 8.04 -10.73 -6.03
CA THR A 379 7.58 -11.90 -5.27
C THR A 379 7.29 -13.09 -6.18
N LEU A 380 6.63 -12.88 -7.33
CA LEU A 380 6.35 -13.95 -8.29
C LEU A 380 7.62 -14.39 -9.04
N CYS A 381 8.49 -13.47 -9.44
CA CYS A 381 9.76 -13.79 -10.10
C CYS A 381 10.68 -14.60 -9.17
N ALA A 382 10.79 -14.22 -7.89
CA ALA A 382 11.59 -14.95 -6.91
C ALA A 382 11.12 -16.41 -6.74
N ARG A 383 9.82 -16.68 -6.92
CA ARG A 383 9.24 -18.02 -6.81
C ARG A 383 9.28 -18.82 -8.12
N LEU A 384 9.02 -18.18 -9.25
CA LEU A 384 8.80 -18.86 -10.53
C LEU A 384 10.01 -18.82 -11.47
N LEU A 385 10.91 -17.84 -11.29
CA LEU A 385 12.00 -17.51 -12.20
C LEU A 385 13.34 -17.37 -11.47
N SER A 386 13.54 -18.13 -10.38
CA SER A 386 14.79 -18.11 -9.59
C SER A 386 16.02 -18.51 -10.40
N GLU A 387 15.84 -19.34 -11.43
CA GLU A 387 16.91 -19.77 -12.35
C GLU A 387 17.23 -18.72 -13.43
N HIS A 388 16.37 -17.71 -13.60
CA HIS A 388 16.47 -16.66 -14.62
C HIS A 388 16.29 -15.25 -14.03
N PRO A 389 17.16 -14.83 -13.10
CA PRO A 389 17.01 -13.55 -12.38
C PRO A 389 17.06 -12.32 -13.28
N GLU A 390 17.68 -12.42 -14.47
CA GLU A 390 17.72 -11.35 -15.47
C GLU A 390 16.35 -11.00 -16.04
N LEU A 391 15.39 -11.94 -16.01
CA LEU A 391 14.06 -11.73 -16.58
C LEU A 391 13.23 -10.75 -15.76
N GLU A 392 13.46 -10.66 -14.44
CA GLU A 392 12.68 -9.76 -13.59
C GLU A 392 12.75 -8.32 -14.08
N HIS A 393 13.95 -7.83 -14.41
CA HIS A 393 14.15 -6.45 -14.87
C HIS A 393 13.58 -6.22 -16.28
N ILE A 394 13.63 -7.24 -17.14
CA ILE A 394 13.05 -7.19 -18.48
C ILE A 394 11.51 -7.16 -18.40
N ILE A 395 10.92 -8.02 -17.58
CA ILE A 395 9.48 -8.05 -17.31
C ILE A 395 9.03 -6.72 -16.71
N TRP A 396 9.79 -6.19 -15.75
CA TRP A 396 9.53 -4.88 -15.17
C TRP A 396 9.50 -3.78 -16.23
N THR A 397 10.45 -3.80 -17.18
CA THR A 397 10.51 -2.80 -18.26
C THR A 397 9.26 -2.83 -19.14
N LEU A 398 8.80 -4.02 -19.56
CA LEU A 398 7.55 -4.15 -20.30
C LEU A 398 6.34 -3.69 -19.47
N PHE A 399 6.28 -4.11 -18.21
CA PHE A 399 5.16 -3.81 -17.34
C PHE A 399 5.05 -2.30 -17.08
N GLN A 400 6.16 -1.66 -16.71
CA GLN A 400 6.25 -0.22 -16.47
C GLN A 400 5.92 0.58 -17.74
N HIS A 401 6.46 0.18 -18.90
CA HIS A 401 6.14 0.80 -20.19
C HIS A 401 4.64 0.71 -20.50
N THR A 402 4.03 -0.45 -20.25
CA THR A 402 2.59 -0.68 -20.46
C THR A 402 1.76 0.26 -19.60
N LEU A 403 2.08 0.41 -18.31
CA LEU A 403 1.37 1.30 -17.40
C LEU A 403 1.52 2.79 -17.76
N GLN A 404 2.66 3.19 -18.32
CA GLN A 404 2.94 4.59 -18.67
C GLN A 404 2.37 5.02 -20.01
N ASN A 405 2.45 4.15 -21.02
CA ASN A 405 2.20 4.50 -22.42
C ASN A 405 0.95 3.83 -22.97
N GLU A 406 0.61 2.64 -22.49
CA GLU A 406 -0.59 1.89 -22.87
C GLU A 406 -1.58 1.83 -21.71
N TYR A 407 -1.73 2.94 -20.97
CA TYR A 407 -2.55 3.04 -19.76
C TYR A 407 -4.04 2.74 -20.00
N GLU A 408 -4.53 2.86 -21.24
CA GLU A 408 -5.87 2.43 -21.63
C GLU A 408 -6.10 0.91 -21.44
N LEU A 409 -5.03 0.09 -21.40
CA LEU A 409 -5.14 -1.32 -21.02
C LEU A 409 -5.52 -1.53 -19.55
N MET A 410 -5.30 -0.54 -18.68
CA MET A 410 -5.73 -0.61 -17.28
C MET A 410 -7.20 -0.24 -17.07
N ARG A 411 -7.85 0.40 -18.06
CA ARG A 411 -9.26 0.81 -17.96
C ARG A 411 -10.17 -0.38 -17.64
N ASP A 412 -10.87 -0.28 -16.52
CA ASP A 412 -11.76 -1.31 -15.96
C ASP A 412 -11.09 -2.68 -15.77
N ARG A 413 -9.76 -2.67 -15.56
CA ARG A 413 -8.94 -3.87 -15.36
C ARG A 413 -8.10 -3.77 -14.08
N HIS A 414 -7.43 -4.87 -13.78
CA HIS A 414 -6.63 -5.02 -12.58
C HIS A 414 -5.12 -5.00 -12.90
N LEU A 415 -4.33 -4.34 -12.05
CA LEU A 415 -2.87 -4.22 -12.17
C LEU A 415 -2.19 -5.58 -12.34
N ASP A 416 -2.60 -6.56 -11.53
CA ASP A 416 -2.04 -7.91 -11.56
C ASP A 416 -2.34 -8.67 -12.87
N GLN A 417 -3.38 -8.31 -13.62
CA GLN A 417 -3.63 -8.90 -14.95
C GLN A 417 -2.53 -8.48 -15.93
N ILE A 418 -2.16 -7.20 -15.90
CA ILE A 418 -1.06 -6.65 -16.70
C ILE A 418 0.28 -7.24 -16.25
N MET A 419 0.48 -7.43 -14.95
CA MET A 419 1.68 -8.08 -14.39
C MET A 419 1.85 -9.51 -14.94
N MET A 420 0.82 -10.37 -14.78
CA MET A 420 0.87 -11.76 -15.22
C MET A 420 1.03 -11.88 -16.74
N CYS A 421 0.37 -11.01 -17.51
CA CYS A 421 0.53 -10.97 -18.97
C CYS A 421 1.94 -10.53 -19.39
N SER A 422 2.54 -9.57 -18.67
CA SER A 422 3.92 -9.13 -18.90
C SER A 422 4.92 -10.25 -18.62
N MET A 423 4.74 -10.99 -17.51
CA MET A 423 5.57 -12.15 -17.18
C MET A 423 5.50 -13.21 -18.29
N TYR A 424 4.28 -13.60 -18.68
CA TYR A 424 4.07 -14.60 -19.72
C TYR A 424 4.64 -14.15 -21.07
N GLY A 425 4.37 -12.90 -21.47
CA GLY A 425 4.81 -12.34 -22.74
C GLY A 425 6.34 -12.33 -22.90
N ILE A 426 7.07 -11.90 -21.87
CA ILE A 426 8.54 -11.88 -21.89
C ILE A 426 9.12 -13.29 -21.86
N CYS A 427 8.62 -14.18 -20.99
CA CYS A 427 9.10 -15.56 -20.94
C CYS A 427 8.93 -16.26 -22.29
N LYS A 428 7.80 -16.03 -22.97
CA LYS A 428 7.51 -16.59 -24.29
C LYS A 428 8.52 -16.15 -25.35
N VAL A 429 8.88 -14.87 -25.43
CA VAL A 429 9.88 -14.40 -26.42
C VAL A 429 11.33 -14.70 -26.04
N LYS A 430 11.59 -15.01 -24.76
CA LYS A 430 12.89 -15.49 -24.27
C LYS A 430 13.00 -17.03 -24.29
N ASN A 431 12.02 -17.73 -24.86
CA ASN A 431 11.97 -19.20 -24.95
C ASN A 431 12.03 -19.91 -23.59
N ILE A 432 11.43 -19.32 -22.56
CA ILE A 432 11.25 -19.94 -21.24
C ILE A 432 9.82 -20.48 -21.13
N ASP A 433 9.68 -21.79 -20.83
CA ASP A 433 8.37 -22.43 -20.69
C ASP A 433 7.70 -22.05 -19.36
N LEU A 434 7.03 -20.89 -19.35
CA LEU A 434 6.22 -20.44 -18.22
C LEU A 434 4.75 -20.35 -18.64
N LYS A 435 3.96 -21.38 -18.33
CA LYS A 435 2.52 -21.44 -18.67
C LYS A 435 1.68 -20.61 -17.72
N PHE A 436 0.57 -20.03 -18.22
CA PHE A 436 -0.39 -19.30 -17.37
C PHE A 436 -0.87 -20.11 -16.16
N LYS A 437 -1.08 -21.43 -16.31
CA LYS A 437 -1.46 -22.31 -15.19
C LYS A 437 -0.47 -22.22 -14.02
N ILE A 438 0.83 -22.12 -14.28
CA ILE A 438 1.87 -21.98 -13.26
C ILE A 438 1.82 -20.59 -12.64
N ILE A 439 1.72 -19.54 -13.47
CA ILE A 439 1.64 -18.14 -13.02
C ILE A 439 0.43 -17.94 -12.09
N VAL A 440 -0.78 -18.33 -12.53
CA VAL A 440 -2.00 -18.14 -11.74
C VAL A 440 -2.04 -19.01 -10.48
N THR A 441 -1.31 -20.14 -10.46
CA THR A 441 -1.19 -20.96 -9.25
C THR A 441 -0.33 -20.25 -8.20
N ALA A 442 0.83 -19.71 -8.57
CA ALA A 442 1.65 -18.94 -7.66
C ALA A 442 1.02 -17.59 -7.27
N TYR A 443 0.25 -16.98 -8.17
CA TYR A 443 -0.49 -15.74 -7.90
C TYR A 443 -1.45 -15.86 -6.72
N LYS A 444 -2.12 -17.00 -6.56
CA LYS A 444 -3.07 -17.25 -5.46
C LYS A 444 -2.46 -17.09 -4.07
N ASP A 445 -1.14 -17.29 -3.96
CA ASP A 445 -0.43 -17.20 -2.68
C ASP A 445 0.06 -15.77 -2.39
N LEU A 446 -0.16 -14.81 -3.30
CA LEU A 446 0.08 -13.41 -2.99
C LEU A 446 -0.96 -12.91 -1.96
N PRO A 447 -0.57 -12.03 -1.02
CA PRO A 447 -1.49 -11.49 -0.05
C PRO A 447 -2.69 -10.79 -0.72
N HIS A 448 -3.90 -11.19 -0.32
CA HIS A 448 -5.16 -10.66 -0.84
C HIS A 448 -5.44 -10.93 -2.32
N ALA A 449 -4.74 -11.87 -2.95
CA ALA A 449 -5.07 -12.33 -4.30
C ALA A 449 -6.43 -13.03 -4.31
N VAL A 450 -7.25 -12.73 -5.32
CA VAL A 450 -8.56 -13.35 -5.52
C VAL A 450 -8.61 -14.03 -6.89
N GLN A 451 -9.31 -15.16 -6.96
CA GLN A 451 -9.37 -15.96 -8.20
C GLN A 451 -10.12 -15.23 -9.32
N GLU A 452 -11.08 -14.37 -8.98
CA GLU A 452 -11.82 -13.56 -9.96
C GLU A 452 -10.87 -12.73 -10.84
N THR A 453 -9.75 -12.23 -10.28
CA THR A 453 -8.77 -11.41 -11.00
C THR A 453 -8.24 -12.05 -12.29
N PHE A 454 -8.12 -13.37 -12.36
CA PHE A 454 -7.65 -14.07 -13.57
C PHE A 454 -8.72 -14.95 -14.24
N LYS A 455 -9.86 -15.20 -13.58
CA LYS A 455 -10.99 -15.92 -14.15
C LYS A 455 -11.98 -15.01 -14.89
N ARG A 456 -12.08 -13.75 -14.49
CA ARG A 456 -13.05 -12.77 -15.02
C ARG A 456 -12.32 -11.46 -15.35
N VAL A 457 -11.78 -11.40 -16.55
CA VAL A 457 -10.99 -10.28 -17.09
C VAL A 457 -11.75 -9.65 -18.24
N LEU A 458 -11.87 -8.32 -18.22
CA LEU A 458 -12.57 -7.58 -19.26
C LEU A 458 -11.88 -7.71 -20.63
N ILE A 459 -12.61 -8.21 -21.62
CA ILE A 459 -12.15 -8.34 -23.01
C ILE A 459 -12.58 -7.12 -23.82
N ARG A 460 -13.89 -6.91 -23.95
CA ARG A 460 -14.52 -5.78 -24.66
C ARG A 460 -15.82 -5.41 -23.96
N GLU A 461 -16.05 -4.13 -23.73
CA GLU A 461 -17.30 -3.58 -23.15
C GLU A 461 -17.74 -4.27 -21.84
N GLU A 462 -18.68 -5.21 -21.91
CA GLU A 462 -19.20 -5.98 -20.76
C GLU A 462 -18.88 -7.49 -20.86
N GLU A 463 -18.07 -7.90 -21.84
CA GLU A 463 -17.63 -9.28 -22.02
C GLU A 463 -16.41 -9.59 -21.15
N TYR A 464 -16.55 -10.59 -20.29
CA TYR A 464 -15.48 -11.08 -19.42
C TYR A 464 -15.10 -12.51 -19.75
N ASP A 465 -13.80 -12.80 -19.73
CA ASP A 465 -13.26 -14.14 -19.93
C ASP A 465 -11.99 -14.33 -19.07
N SER A 466 -11.34 -15.48 -19.16
CA SER A 466 -10.07 -15.78 -18.53
C SER A 466 -8.94 -14.83 -18.97
N ILE A 467 -7.92 -14.73 -18.11
CA ILE A 467 -6.70 -13.97 -18.41
C ILE A 467 -5.98 -14.43 -19.69
N ILE A 468 -6.16 -15.68 -20.10
CA ILE A 468 -5.55 -16.24 -21.31
C ILE A 468 -6.22 -15.64 -22.55
N VAL A 469 -7.55 -15.52 -22.54
CA VAL A 469 -8.30 -14.89 -23.63
C VAL A 469 -7.96 -13.41 -23.71
N PHE A 470 -7.90 -12.71 -22.56
CA PHE A 470 -7.41 -11.33 -22.49
C PHE A 470 -6.01 -11.17 -23.09
N TYR A 471 -5.08 -12.07 -22.73
CA TYR A 471 -3.72 -12.03 -23.25
C TYR A 471 -3.68 -12.13 -24.78
N ASN A 472 -4.39 -13.10 -25.36
CA ASN A 472 -4.35 -13.36 -26.81
C ASN A 472 -5.10 -12.30 -27.63
N SER A 473 -6.27 -11.87 -27.14
CA SER A 473 -7.22 -11.04 -27.91
C SER A 473 -7.06 -9.54 -27.71
N VAL A 474 -6.47 -9.10 -26.58
CA VAL A 474 -6.32 -7.67 -26.24
C VAL A 474 -4.87 -7.31 -26.00
N PHE A 475 -4.23 -7.92 -24.99
CA PHE A 475 -2.88 -7.55 -24.56
C PHE A 475 -1.85 -7.73 -25.69
N MET A 476 -1.83 -8.91 -26.31
CA MET A 476 -0.92 -9.18 -27.43
C MET A 476 -1.26 -8.37 -28.67
N GLN A 477 -2.55 -8.13 -28.96
CA GLN A 477 -2.91 -7.30 -30.11
C GLN A 477 -2.37 -5.88 -29.97
N ARG A 478 -2.31 -5.34 -28.74
CA ARG A 478 -1.74 -4.03 -28.48
C ARG A 478 -0.21 -4.02 -28.41
N LEU A 479 0.38 -5.00 -27.73
CA LEU A 479 1.80 -4.96 -27.35
C LEU A 479 2.71 -5.88 -28.17
N LYS A 480 2.22 -6.56 -29.21
CA LYS A 480 3.01 -7.51 -30.03
C LYS A 480 4.34 -6.91 -30.49
N THR A 481 4.32 -5.70 -31.04
CA THR A 481 5.51 -5.03 -31.56
C THR A 481 6.49 -4.70 -30.43
N ASN A 482 6.02 -4.16 -29.30
CA ASN A 482 6.84 -3.86 -28.12
C ASN A 482 7.48 -5.13 -27.53
N ILE A 483 6.73 -6.23 -27.43
CA ILE A 483 7.20 -7.50 -26.85
C ILE A 483 8.27 -8.14 -27.73
N LEU A 484 8.10 -8.14 -29.05
CA LEU A 484 9.08 -8.72 -29.99
C LEU A 484 10.44 -7.98 -29.97
N GLN A 485 10.47 -6.70 -29.60
CA GLN A 485 11.73 -5.95 -29.48
C GLN A 485 12.69 -6.54 -28.45
N TYR A 486 12.19 -7.19 -27.40
CA TYR A 486 13.02 -7.81 -26.35
C TYR A 486 13.76 -9.07 -26.82
N ALA A 487 13.35 -9.66 -27.95
CA ALA A 487 14.09 -10.75 -28.61
C ALA A 487 14.96 -10.27 -29.79
N SER A 488 14.90 -8.97 -30.12
CA SER A 488 15.67 -8.39 -31.21
C SER A 488 17.13 -8.13 -30.84
N THR A 489 17.95 -7.79 -31.84
CA THR A 489 19.37 -7.40 -31.65
C THR A 489 19.54 -6.06 -30.92
N ARG A 490 18.47 -5.26 -30.78
CA ARG A 490 18.45 -3.98 -30.07
C ARG A 490 17.30 -3.95 -29.08
N PRO A 491 17.44 -4.59 -27.90
CA PRO A 491 16.39 -4.58 -26.89
C PRO A 491 16.15 -3.15 -26.34
N PRO A 492 14.93 -2.85 -25.86
CA PRO A 492 14.63 -1.59 -25.20
C PRO A 492 15.55 -1.32 -24.01
N THR A 493 15.80 -0.04 -23.71
CA THR A 493 16.55 0.33 -22.50
C THR A 493 15.75 -0.06 -21.26
N LEU A 494 16.39 -0.74 -20.33
CA LEU A 494 15.73 -1.25 -19.13
C LEU A 494 15.22 -0.10 -18.25
N SER A 495 13.97 -0.22 -17.78
CA SER A 495 13.35 0.78 -16.92
C SER A 495 14.00 0.77 -15.54
N PRO A 496 14.23 1.93 -14.90
CA PRO A 496 14.76 1.95 -13.54
C PRO A 496 13.82 1.22 -12.57
N ILE A 497 14.42 0.49 -11.62
CA ILE A 497 13.69 -0.20 -10.56
C ILE A 497 13.20 0.85 -9.54
N PRO A 498 11.91 0.86 -9.16
CA PRO A 498 11.41 1.75 -8.13
C PRO A 498 12.20 1.56 -6.85
N HIS A 499 12.81 2.64 -6.35
CA HIS A 499 13.50 2.58 -5.08
C HIS A 499 12.52 2.13 -3.99
N ILE A 500 12.91 1.18 -3.14
CA ILE A 500 12.12 0.70 -2.01
C ILE A 500 12.58 1.48 -0.76
N PRO A 501 12.04 2.67 -0.44
CA PRO A 501 12.23 3.20 0.89
C PRO A 501 11.52 2.27 1.89
N ARG A 502 12.11 2.09 3.08
CA ARG A 502 11.41 1.47 4.22
C ARG A 502 10.06 2.18 4.42
N SER A 503 9.04 1.45 4.89
CA SER A 503 7.70 2.02 5.12
C SER A 503 7.81 3.42 5.75
N PRO A 504 7.09 4.45 5.23
CA PRO A 504 7.13 5.79 5.81
C PRO A 504 6.64 5.80 7.25
N TYR A 505 5.85 4.79 7.64
CA TYR A 505 5.40 4.55 9.00
C TYR A 505 6.54 3.87 9.78
N LYS A 506 7.46 4.69 10.29
CA LYS A 506 8.47 4.23 11.25
C LYS A 506 7.74 3.80 12.51
N PHE A 507 7.52 2.49 12.68
CA PHE A 507 7.17 1.97 14.00
C PHE A 507 8.35 2.30 14.93
N SER A 508 8.05 2.88 16.10
CA SER A 508 9.05 3.22 17.11
C SER A 508 9.87 2.02 17.59
N SER A 509 9.49 0.80 17.20
CA SER A 509 10.11 -0.48 17.52
C SER A 509 10.96 -1.09 16.38
N SER A 510 11.17 -0.40 15.26
CA SER A 510 11.95 -0.94 14.13
C SER A 510 13.46 -0.69 14.27
N PRO A 511 14.33 -1.70 14.11
CA PRO A 511 15.78 -1.53 14.12
C PRO A 511 16.27 -0.58 13.02
N LEU A 512 17.00 0.47 13.41
CA LEU A 512 17.67 1.41 12.51
C LEU A 512 19.04 0.86 12.16
N ARG A 513 19.37 0.78 10.86
CA ARG A 513 20.72 0.44 10.40
C ARG A 513 21.51 1.73 10.22
N ILE A 514 22.70 1.81 10.80
CA ILE A 514 23.57 2.99 10.65
C ILE A 514 24.24 2.94 9.27
N PRO A 515 24.15 4.00 8.43
CA PRO A 515 24.88 4.06 7.16
C PRO A 515 26.40 4.01 7.41
N GLY A 516 27.12 3.14 6.71
CA GLY A 516 28.57 2.98 6.84
C GLY A 516 29.06 1.79 7.68
N GLY A 517 28.14 0.94 8.19
CA GLY A 517 28.50 -0.29 8.89
C GLY A 517 27.38 -1.36 8.96
N ASN A 518 27.70 -2.52 9.52
CA ASN A 518 26.74 -3.61 9.81
C ASN A 518 26.13 -3.51 11.21
N ILE A 519 25.95 -2.28 11.72
CA ILE A 519 25.45 -2.03 13.07
C ILE A 519 23.97 -1.66 13.01
N TYR A 520 23.16 -2.36 13.82
CA TYR A 520 21.73 -2.11 13.99
C TYR A 520 21.48 -1.55 15.38
N ILE A 521 20.78 -0.41 15.46
CA ILE A 521 20.31 0.18 16.70
C ILE A 521 18.82 -0.12 16.82
N SER A 522 18.44 -0.89 17.83
CA SER A 522 17.03 -1.04 18.22
C SER A 522 16.79 -0.29 19.53
N PRO A 523 15.69 0.48 19.67
CA PRO A 523 15.34 1.05 20.96
C PRO A 523 15.06 -0.06 21.97
N LEU A 524 15.60 0.08 23.19
CA LEU A 524 15.41 -0.89 24.26
C LEU A 524 13.90 -1.08 24.52
N LYS A 525 13.40 -2.31 24.41
CA LYS A 525 12.04 -2.63 24.86
C LYS A 525 12.00 -2.41 26.36
N ASN A 526 11.32 -1.36 26.81
CA ASN A 526 11.19 -1.08 28.24
C ASN A 526 10.29 -2.17 28.85
N PRO A 527 10.78 -3.03 29.78
CA PRO A 527 9.97 -4.12 30.34
C PRO A 527 8.78 -3.61 31.18
N TYR A 528 8.75 -2.33 31.53
CA TYR A 528 7.91 -1.78 32.60
C TYR A 528 6.67 -1.00 32.12
N LYS A 529 6.22 -1.16 30.87
CA LYS A 529 4.95 -0.56 30.41
C LYS A 529 3.75 -1.50 30.44
N ILE A 530 3.92 -2.74 30.90
CA ILE A 530 2.81 -3.68 31.11
C ILE A 530 3.02 -4.33 32.48
N SER A 531 2.81 -3.55 33.53
CA SER A 531 2.43 -4.10 34.83
C SER A 531 1.46 -3.12 35.48
N GLU A 532 0.22 -3.55 35.62
CA GLU A 532 -0.76 -2.95 36.52
C GLU A 532 -0.14 -2.86 37.93
N GLY A 533 -0.22 -1.70 38.58
CA GLY A 533 0.20 -1.53 39.98
C GLY A 533 0.82 -0.16 40.28
N LEU A 534 0.50 0.38 41.47
CA LEU A 534 0.85 1.73 41.95
C LEU A 534 2.34 2.12 41.76
N PRO A 535 2.63 3.41 41.53
CA PRO A 535 4.01 3.90 41.39
C PRO A 535 4.71 3.99 42.75
N THR A 536 5.80 3.23 42.94
CA THR A 536 6.76 3.43 44.03
C THR A 536 7.77 4.55 43.69
N PRO A 537 8.10 5.47 44.62
CA PRO A 537 8.77 6.74 44.33
C PRO A 537 10.32 6.68 44.36
N THR A 538 10.95 5.66 43.81
CA THR A 538 12.42 5.57 43.82
C THR A 538 12.96 4.95 42.55
N LYS A 539 13.24 5.82 41.56
CA LYS A 539 14.35 5.75 40.57
C LYS A 539 14.13 6.82 39.50
N MET A 540 14.66 8.02 39.74
CA MET A 540 14.78 9.05 38.70
C MET A 540 15.85 8.61 37.69
N THR A 541 15.47 8.39 36.44
CA THR A 541 16.40 8.38 35.30
C THR A 541 16.06 9.53 34.36
N PRO A 542 17.07 10.21 33.75
CA PRO A 542 16.81 11.45 33.01
C PRO A 542 15.99 11.17 31.73
N ARG A 543 14.91 11.92 31.53
CA ARG A 543 13.99 11.85 30.36
C ARG A 543 14.63 12.24 29.02
N SER A 544 15.95 12.51 28.99
CA SER A 544 16.66 13.12 27.87
C SER A 544 17.76 12.25 27.24
N ARG A 545 18.00 11.01 27.70
CA ARG A 545 19.04 10.13 27.14
C ARG A 545 18.49 8.75 26.75
N ILE A 546 18.75 8.34 25.51
CA ILE A 546 18.53 6.98 25.03
C ILE A 546 19.61 6.08 25.65
N LEU A 547 19.18 5.03 26.36
CA LEU A 547 20.06 3.97 26.85
C LEU A 547 20.13 2.86 25.81
N VAL A 548 21.35 2.45 25.45
CA VAL A 548 21.63 1.39 24.47
C VAL A 548 22.45 0.31 25.17
N SER A 549 21.99 -0.94 25.13
CA SER A 549 22.79 -2.10 25.52
C SER A 549 23.60 -2.59 24.33
N ILE A 550 24.92 -2.64 24.46
CA ILE A 550 25.83 -3.12 23.41
C ILE A 550 26.42 -4.46 23.91
N GLY A 551 26.27 -5.52 23.13
CA GLY A 551 26.59 -6.90 23.51
C GLY A 551 28.07 -7.31 23.39
N GLU A 552 28.97 -6.37 23.08
CA GLU A 552 30.42 -6.60 23.04
C GLU A 552 31.14 -5.53 23.85
N SER A 553 32.21 -5.91 24.57
CA SER A 553 33.06 -4.96 25.30
C SER A 553 33.90 -4.14 24.30
N PHE A 554 33.54 -2.89 24.07
CA PHE A 554 34.35 -2.00 23.25
C PHE A 554 35.45 -1.34 24.08
N GLY A 555 36.71 -1.52 23.65
CA GLY A 555 37.83 -0.69 24.11
C GLY A 555 37.69 0.79 23.72
N THR A 556 38.56 1.61 24.32
CA THR A 556 38.80 3.08 24.25
C THR A 556 37.66 4.04 23.87
N SER A 557 37.53 5.11 24.68
CA SER A 557 36.51 6.19 24.65
C SER A 557 36.32 6.91 23.30
N GLU A 558 37.31 6.86 22.41
CA GLU A 558 37.29 7.53 21.10
C GLU A 558 36.21 6.99 20.15
N LYS A 559 35.85 5.70 20.26
CA LYS A 559 34.75 5.11 19.47
C LYS A 559 33.38 5.68 19.88
N PHE A 560 33.17 5.96 21.18
CA PHE A 560 31.94 6.60 21.67
C PHE A 560 31.81 8.04 21.18
N GLN A 561 32.91 8.80 21.15
CA GLN A 561 32.90 10.16 20.63
C GLN A 561 32.58 10.21 19.13
N LYS A 562 33.10 9.27 18.33
CA LYS A 562 32.77 9.15 16.90
C LYS A 562 31.31 8.78 16.65
N ILE A 563 30.73 7.89 17.47
CA ILE A 563 29.31 7.52 17.38
C ILE A 563 28.45 8.74 17.74
N ASN A 564 28.76 9.45 18.83
CA ASN A 564 28.03 10.65 19.23
C ASN A 564 28.14 11.77 18.17
N GLN A 565 29.31 11.99 17.57
CA GLN A 565 29.47 12.93 16.46
C GLN A 565 28.66 12.54 15.22
N MET A 566 28.54 11.24 14.91
CA MET A 566 27.75 10.77 13.77
C MET A 566 26.23 10.84 14.02
N VAL A 567 25.78 10.65 15.26
CA VAL A 567 24.37 10.73 15.65
C VAL A 567 23.90 12.20 15.73
N CYS A 568 24.75 13.14 16.17
CA CYS A 568 24.39 14.56 16.23
C CYS A 568 24.44 15.28 14.87
N ASN A 569 25.11 14.73 13.86
CA ASN A 569 25.27 15.34 12.54
C ASN A 569 24.20 14.94 11.50
N SER A 570 23.18 14.15 11.89
CA SER A 570 22.16 13.64 10.96
C SER A 570 21.21 14.70 10.37
N ASP A 571 21.30 15.97 10.79
CA ASP A 571 20.47 17.07 10.28
C ASP A 571 21.07 17.84 9.07
N ARG A 572 22.17 17.37 8.47
CA ARG A 572 22.72 17.97 7.24
C ARG A 572 22.68 17.02 6.04
N VAL A 573 21.51 16.92 5.40
CA VAL A 573 21.40 16.49 4.00
C VAL A 573 20.89 17.66 3.15
N LEU A 574 21.68 18.74 3.11
CA LEU A 574 21.57 19.80 2.12
C LEU A 574 23.00 20.23 1.74
N LYS A 575 23.26 20.25 0.43
CA LYS A 575 24.53 20.54 -0.27
C LYS A 575 25.56 19.41 -0.34
N ARG A 576 25.51 18.63 -1.43
CA ARG A 576 26.64 18.47 -2.35
C ARG A 576 26.12 18.34 -3.79
N SER A 577 26.06 19.47 -4.47
CA SER A 577 26.22 19.53 -5.92
C SER A 577 27.51 20.31 -6.16
N ALA A 578 28.27 19.89 -7.17
CA ALA A 578 29.54 20.45 -7.64
C ALA A 578 30.76 20.29 -6.71
N GLU A 579 31.58 19.28 -6.98
CA GLU A 579 32.99 19.41 -7.41
C GLU A 579 33.66 18.02 -7.44
N GLY A 580 34.47 17.80 -8.48
CA GLY A 580 35.04 16.50 -8.82
C GLY A 580 36.18 16.07 -7.89
N SER A 581 36.26 14.77 -7.62
CA SER A 581 37.52 13.99 -7.62
C SER A 581 37.28 12.54 -7.19
N ASN A 582 37.78 11.63 -8.04
CA ASN A 582 38.10 10.20 -7.86
C ASN A 582 36.99 9.16 -7.54
N PRO A 583 36.98 8.01 -8.26
CA PRO A 583 36.04 6.92 -8.00
C PRO A 583 36.40 6.14 -6.72
N PRO A 584 35.43 5.71 -5.89
CA PRO A 584 35.71 4.86 -4.75
C PRO A 584 36.10 3.43 -5.20
N LYS A 585 37.15 2.90 -4.57
CA LYS A 585 37.70 1.54 -4.78
C LYS A 585 36.66 0.45 -4.47
N PRO A 586 36.66 -0.69 -5.19
CA PRO A 586 35.73 -1.78 -4.94
C PRO A 586 36.01 -2.44 -3.58
N LEU A 587 34.96 -2.57 -2.75
CA LEU A 587 35.02 -3.23 -1.46
C LEU A 587 35.20 -4.75 -1.63
N LYS A 588 36.14 -5.30 -0.87
CA LYS A 588 36.58 -6.69 -0.87
C LYS A 588 35.45 -7.64 -0.45
N LYS A 589 35.26 -8.73 -1.21
CA LYS A 589 34.37 -9.87 -0.91
C LYS A 589 34.75 -10.50 0.44
N LEU A 590 33.76 -10.68 1.31
CA LEU A 590 33.84 -11.42 2.57
C LEU A 590 34.04 -12.93 2.25
N ARG A 591 35.15 -13.53 2.71
CA ARG A 591 35.34 -15.00 2.73
C ARG A 591 34.95 -15.49 4.12
N PHE A 592 34.25 -16.62 4.19
CA PHE A 592 33.95 -17.31 5.44
C PHE A 592 35.16 -18.15 5.85
N ASP A 593 35.59 -18.02 7.10
CA ASP A 593 36.62 -18.84 7.72
C ASP A 593 36.11 -20.27 7.93
N ILE A 594 36.92 -21.24 7.49
CA ILE A 594 36.90 -22.63 7.97
C ILE A 594 38.02 -22.70 9.02
N GLU A 595 37.68 -23.25 10.18
CA GLU A 595 38.54 -23.40 11.36
C GLU A 595 39.86 -24.15 11.07
N GLY A 596 40.91 -23.78 11.80
CA GLY A 596 41.94 -24.74 12.23
C GLY A 596 43.41 -24.33 12.07
N SER A 597 44.00 -23.94 13.21
CA SER A 597 45.35 -24.26 13.69
C SER A 597 46.62 -23.63 13.06
N ASP A 598 47.27 -22.86 13.94
CA ASP A 598 48.67 -22.93 14.38
C ASP A 598 49.76 -22.00 13.81
N GLU A 599 50.59 -21.55 14.77
CA GLU A 599 51.60 -20.51 14.73
C GLU A 599 52.84 -20.86 13.88
N ALA A 600 53.45 -19.85 13.24
CA ALA A 600 54.89 -19.54 13.37
C ALA A 600 55.37 -18.42 12.41
N ASP A 601 56.22 -17.59 13.00
CA ASP A 601 57.19 -16.57 12.58
C ASP A 601 57.76 -16.57 11.13
N GLY A 602 58.06 -15.35 10.64
CA GLY A 602 59.35 -15.07 10.00
C GLY A 602 59.50 -15.07 8.46
N SER A 603 59.81 -13.86 7.95
CA SER A 603 60.76 -13.58 6.84
C SER A 603 60.26 -13.29 5.40
N LYS A 604 61.09 -12.51 4.69
CA LYS A 604 60.87 -11.64 3.52
C LYS A 604 61.11 -12.39 2.18
N HIS A 605 60.35 -12.10 1.10
CA HIS A 605 60.83 -11.67 -0.25
C HIS A 605 59.74 -11.58 -1.37
N LEU A 606 59.97 -10.60 -2.25
CA LEU A 606 59.54 -10.21 -3.63
C LEU A 606 58.63 -11.09 -4.55
N PRO A 607 58.02 -10.51 -5.61
CA PRO A 607 56.86 -11.06 -6.33
C PRO A 607 57.24 -11.94 -7.53
N GLY A 608 56.60 -13.10 -7.64
CA GLY A 608 56.66 -14.01 -8.79
C GLY A 608 55.25 -14.37 -9.27
N GLU A 609 55.05 -14.32 -10.58
CA GLU A 609 53.79 -14.58 -11.27
C GLU A 609 53.25 -16.00 -10.99
N SER A 610 51.94 -16.09 -10.69
CA SER A 610 51.29 -17.33 -10.27
C SER A 610 50.95 -18.23 -11.47
N LYS A 611 51.49 -19.45 -11.44
CA LYS A 611 51.26 -20.62 -12.31
C LYS A 611 49.78 -21.07 -12.47
N PHE A 612 48.83 -20.29 -11.98
CA PHE A 612 47.39 -20.54 -12.05
C PHE A 612 46.78 -20.08 -13.39
N GLN A 613 47.29 -18.99 -13.97
CA GLN A 613 46.79 -18.48 -15.27
C GLN A 613 47.20 -19.38 -16.45
N GLN A 614 48.38 -20.01 -16.37
CA GLN A 614 48.86 -20.94 -17.39
C GLN A 614 48.02 -22.23 -17.41
N LYS A 615 47.57 -22.71 -16.24
CA LYS A 615 46.75 -23.91 -16.11
C LYS A 615 45.31 -23.72 -16.58
N LEU A 616 44.77 -22.50 -16.51
CA LEU A 616 43.44 -22.17 -17.05
C LEU A 616 43.44 -22.11 -18.58
N ALA A 617 44.52 -21.63 -19.19
CA ALA A 617 44.68 -21.61 -20.64
C ALA A 617 44.77 -23.03 -21.25
N GLU A 618 45.46 -23.95 -20.57
CA GLU A 618 45.58 -25.36 -21.03
C GLU A 618 44.24 -26.13 -20.94
N MET A 619 43.41 -25.89 -19.93
CA MET A 619 42.08 -26.52 -19.82
C MET A 619 41.08 -25.99 -20.85
N THR A 620 41.24 -24.75 -21.31
CA THR A 620 40.36 -24.17 -22.33
C THR A 620 40.74 -24.67 -23.74
N SER A 621 42.04 -24.90 -23.96
CA SER A 621 42.57 -25.47 -25.21
C SER A 621 42.17 -26.95 -25.42
N THR A 622 42.20 -27.76 -24.36
CA THR A 622 41.80 -29.18 -24.41
C THR A 622 40.30 -29.35 -24.68
N ARG A 623 39.44 -28.51 -24.08
CA ARG A 623 37.99 -28.53 -24.35
C ARG A 623 37.66 -28.16 -25.79
N THR A 624 38.38 -27.20 -26.37
CA THR A 624 38.19 -26.76 -27.76
C THR A 624 38.69 -27.84 -28.75
N ARG A 625 39.78 -28.55 -28.41
CA ARG A 625 40.31 -29.65 -29.23
C ARG A 625 39.38 -30.86 -29.25
N MET A 626 38.77 -31.23 -28.12
CA MET A 626 37.79 -32.32 -28.05
C MET A 626 36.49 -32.01 -28.81
N GLN A 627 36.06 -30.74 -28.83
CA GLN A 627 34.86 -30.31 -29.56
C GLN A 627 35.09 -30.31 -31.09
N LYS A 628 36.32 -29.96 -31.53
CA LYS A 628 36.72 -30.03 -32.94
C LYS A 628 36.86 -31.48 -33.43
N GLN A 629 37.35 -32.38 -32.58
CA GLN A 629 37.47 -33.80 -32.89
C GLN A 629 36.10 -34.49 -33.00
N LYS A 630 35.14 -34.13 -32.12
CA LYS A 630 33.73 -34.59 -32.24
C LYS A 630 33.01 -34.10 -33.50
N MET A 631 33.30 -32.90 -34.01
CA MET A 631 32.72 -32.42 -35.27
C MET A 631 33.31 -33.13 -36.48
N ASN A 632 34.61 -33.44 -36.47
CA ASN A 632 35.24 -34.19 -37.57
C ASN A 632 34.76 -35.65 -37.62
N ASP A 633 34.65 -36.34 -36.48
CA ASP A 633 34.17 -37.72 -36.44
C ASP A 633 32.70 -37.82 -36.92
N SER A 634 31.88 -36.81 -36.62
CA SER A 634 30.49 -36.77 -37.09
C SER A 634 30.37 -36.50 -38.60
N MET A 635 31.39 -35.88 -39.22
CA MET A 635 31.40 -35.55 -40.64
C MET A 635 31.92 -36.73 -41.50
N ASP A 636 32.83 -37.54 -40.95
CA ASP A 636 33.29 -38.79 -41.57
C ASP A 636 32.22 -39.89 -41.55
N ILE A 637 31.34 -39.91 -40.54
CA ILE A 637 30.19 -40.83 -40.50
C ILE A 637 29.16 -40.46 -41.57
N SER A 638 28.88 -39.17 -41.78
CA SER A 638 27.96 -38.71 -42.84
C SER A 638 28.48 -38.94 -44.26
N ASN A 639 29.80 -38.98 -44.47
CA ASN A 639 30.39 -39.27 -45.79
C ASN A 639 30.47 -40.77 -46.12
N ARG A 640 30.32 -41.66 -45.12
CA ARG A 640 30.24 -43.12 -45.34
C ARG A 640 28.83 -43.62 -45.65
N GLU A 641 27.79 -42.86 -45.33
CA GLU A 641 26.40 -43.21 -45.64
C GLU A 641 25.92 -42.68 -47.01
N ALA A 642 26.76 -41.93 -47.73
CA ALA A 642 26.43 -41.33 -49.04
C ALA A 642 27.26 -41.90 -50.20
N LYS A 643 27.79 -43.14 -50.08
CA LYS A 643 28.47 -43.84 -51.17
C LYS A 643 27.96 -45.25 -51.37
#